data_AF-A0A1I0MKX1-F1
#
_entry.id   AF-A0A1I0MKX1-F1
#
_cell.length_a   1.000
_cell.length_b   1.000
_cell.length_c   1.000
_cell.angle_alpha   90.00
_cell.angle_beta   90.00
_cell.angle_gamma   90.00
#
_symmetry.space_group_name_H-M   'P 1'
#
loop_
_entity.id
_entity.type
_entity.pdbx_description
1 polymer ?
#
loop_
_entity_poly.entity_id
_entity_poly.type
_entity_poly.pdbx_seq_one_letter_code
_entity_poly.pdbx_strand_id
1 'polypeptide(L)'
;MKFELQQLTITNFKGVKSQVLVPGQVTNVYGANETGKTTLYDAFLWLLFDKDSSDRSKFAIKNTVDTSLNRADHEVKASLLVDGRSLTLKKVYREVWEKKRGSDTAVFTKNEAQYYWNDTPCNMGDFQSRLADLIKEEVFKLITSTKYFNEVLTWTRRRDALLKLAGEITNEEVIVTISDKSTIASFAELIKLLNENKTIEDIKKEYSSKKRNIKETLEHIPARIDELTKSIPEKQDFSVITANLKKKEAELTGIDELILNASKALQVKQTEQRDIQQKIFSLQRELDSIKNNLKTEILQADKTGVQDIDTANATIKRLNYSLTSIINDINTVNANITKYNGLRENLRLVFDKINERELVYKEGEFACSTCQRPLEATDVDAKKAEMEKAFNVKNVADKEKIREEGKGYAAKVVEYEAQLAEYNQSKADVLAELEKEEANLATLKENYITPRPVEDRLHEAVDTNEKYNDINTQITTLQSQIKDETAVDNQELLDKKKAVTSEVDALKQQLSTKAQIEAAEKRIKELQEEEKSLSQELAQLEKTEFAVEQFTKGKMDLMESRIADKFKHVKFKLFDRQVNGGVVECCESMYKGVPYPELNTAGKVQAGLDIIDTLSHHYNISAPIFIDCRESVTWIPDTDSQIINLIVSPKDKKIRVETAGVMDTLFN
;
A
#
# COMPACT_ATOMS: atom_id res chain seq x y z
N MET A 1 0.35 -35.28 23.26
CA MET A 1 -0.63 -36.20 22.67
C MET A 1 0.09 -37.25 21.85
N LYS A 2 0.04 -38.53 22.23
CA LYS A 2 0.57 -39.64 21.41
C LYS A 2 -0.58 -40.30 20.64
N PHE A 3 -0.49 -40.36 19.32
CA PHE A 3 -1.48 -40.96 18.43
C PHE A 3 -0.85 -42.18 17.75
N GLU A 4 -1.29 -43.38 18.13
CA GLU A 4 -0.73 -44.64 17.63
C GLU A 4 -1.77 -45.44 16.85
N LEU A 5 -1.35 -46.06 15.74
CA LEU A 5 -2.14 -47.04 15.02
C LEU A 5 -1.91 -48.41 15.65
N GLN A 6 -2.96 -48.97 16.27
CA GLN A 6 -2.92 -50.31 16.88
C GLN A 6 -3.29 -51.38 15.84
N GLN A 7 -4.26 -51.10 14.98
CA GLN A 7 -4.62 -51.98 13.86
C GLN A 7 -5.23 -51.18 12.71
N LEU A 8 -4.87 -51.49 11.47
CA LEU A 8 -5.55 -51.07 10.24
C LEU A 8 -6.09 -52.31 9.53
N THR A 9 -7.39 -52.30 9.22
CA THR A 9 -8.09 -53.35 8.48
C THR A 9 -8.67 -52.76 7.21
N ILE A 10 -8.41 -53.42 6.09
CA ILE A 10 -8.82 -53.00 4.76
C ILE A 10 -9.60 -54.15 4.11
N THR A 11 -10.72 -53.82 3.47
CA THR A 11 -11.54 -54.74 2.67
C THR A 11 -11.93 -54.07 1.36
N ASN A 12 -11.64 -54.72 0.22
CA ASN A 12 -11.90 -54.29 -1.16
C ASN A 12 -11.36 -52.91 -1.62
N PHE A 13 -10.51 -52.22 -0.83
CA PHE A 13 -10.05 -50.86 -1.12
C PHE A 13 -8.88 -50.82 -2.12
N LYS A 14 -8.96 -49.98 -3.17
CA LYS A 14 -7.96 -49.79 -4.24
C LYS A 14 -7.35 -51.10 -4.78
N GLY A 15 -8.20 -52.10 -5.01
CA GLY A 15 -7.80 -53.42 -5.53
C GLY A 15 -7.32 -54.43 -4.48
N VAL A 16 -7.07 -54.02 -3.22
CA VAL A 16 -6.73 -54.92 -2.12
C VAL A 16 -8.01 -55.57 -1.57
N LYS A 17 -8.20 -56.86 -1.83
CA LYS A 17 -9.39 -57.61 -1.38
C LYS A 17 -9.54 -57.66 0.13
N SER A 18 -8.48 -58.00 0.86
CA SER A 18 -8.43 -57.88 2.31
C SER A 18 -6.97 -57.77 2.76
N GLN A 19 -6.71 -56.92 3.75
CA GLN A 19 -5.41 -56.82 4.42
C GLN A 19 -5.62 -56.35 5.87
N VAL A 20 -4.86 -56.95 6.79
CA VAL A 20 -4.74 -56.47 8.18
C VAL A 20 -3.28 -56.07 8.42
N LEU A 21 -3.07 -54.95 9.10
CA LEU A 21 -1.79 -54.45 9.57
C LEU A 21 -1.93 -54.16 11.07
N VAL A 22 -1.07 -54.77 11.89
CA VAL A 22 -0.95 -54.50 13.33
C VAL A 22 0.47 -53.98 13.54
N PRO A 23 0.69 -52.65 13.57
CA PRO A 23 2.02 -52.09 13.65
C PRO A 23 2.51 -51.95 15.10
N GLY A 24 3.78 -52.26 15.34
CA GLY A 24 4.51 -51.85 16.55
C GLY A 24 5.10 -50.44 16.40
N GLN A 25 5.98 -50.03 17.31
CA GLN A 25 6.67 -48.72 17.24
C GLN A 25 7.46 -48.55 15.93
N VAL A 26 8.10 -49.63 15.44
CA VAL A 26 8.69 -49.70 14.09
C VAL A 26 8.18 -50.98 13.41
N THR A 27 7.67 -50.84 12.19
CA THR A 27 7.07 -51.94 11.42
C THR A 27 7.56 -51.91 9.99
N ASN A 28 8.06 -53.05 9.49
CA ASN A 28 8.51 -53.24 8.12
C ASN A 28 7.46 -54.03 7.33
N VAL A 29 6.97 -53.43 6.25
CA VAL A 29 5.94 -53.98 5.37
C VAL A 29 6.54 -54.27 4.01
N TYR A 30 6.91 -55.53 3.79
CA TYR A 30 7.54 -56.00 2.56
C TYR A 30 6.50 -56.43 1.54
N GLY A 31 6.80 -56.18 0.27
CA GLY A 31 6.01 -56.67 -0.86
C GLY A 31 6.61 -56.24 -2.19
N ALA A 32 6.38 -56.99 -3.25
CA ALA A 32 6.75 -56.59 -4.61
C ALA A 32 6.02 -55.30 -5.03
N ASN A 33 6.32 -54.79 -6.23
CA ASN A 33 5.48 -53.74 -6.80
C ASN A 33 4.05 -54.26 -6.98
N GLU A 34 3.08 -53.35 -6.97
CA GLU A 34 1.64 -53.63 -7.16
C GLU A 34 0.96 -54.47 -6.04
N THR A 35 1.67 -54.96 -5.02
CA THR A 35 1.06 -55.75 -3.91
C THR A 35 0.19 -54.95 -2.93
N GLY A 36 -0.10 -53.67 -3.19
CA GLY A 36 -0.94 -52.83 -2.33
C GLY A 36 -0.23 -52.20 -1.12
N LYS A 37 1.11 -52.05 -1.13
CA LYS A 37 1.84 -51.39 -0.03
C LYS A 37 1.36 -49.95 0.23
N THR A 38 1.44 -49.08 -0.78
CA THR A 38 0.97 -47.69 -0.73
C THR A 38 -0.52 -47.58 -0.40
N THR A 39 -1.32 -48.58 -0.80
CA THR A 39 -2.74 -48.68 -0.47
C THR A 39 -3.00 -48.71 1.05
N LEU A 40 -2.07 -49.22 1.87
CA LEU A 40 -2.18 -49.14 3.34
C LEU A 40 -2.18 -47.69 3.82
N TYR A 41 -1.27 -46.86 3.31
CA TYR A 41 -1.18 -45.45 3.69
C TYR A 41 -2.36 -44.65 3.13
N ASP A 42 -2.74 -44.90 1.87
CA ASP A 42 -3.91 -44.28 1.25
C ASP A 42 -5.20 -44.61 2.03
N ALA A 43 -5.35 -45.84 2.52
CA ALA A 43 -6.51 -46.25 3.31
C ALA A 43 -6.58 -45.50 4.65
N PHE A 44 -5.43 -45.37 5.33
CA PHE A 44 -5.33 -44.65 6.59
C PHE A 44 -5.67 -43.16 6.43
N LEU A 45 -5.09 -42.48 5.43
CA LEU A 45 -5.40 -41.08 5.13
C LEU A 45 -6.85 -40.88 4.64
N TRP A 46 -7.42 -41.85 3.91
CA TRP A 46 -8.80 -41.77 3.43
C TRP A 46 -9.82 -41.93 4.56
N LEU A 47 -9.52 -42.78 5.54
CA LEU A 47 -10.33 -42.95 6.74
C LEU A 47 -10.38 -41.65 7.56
N LEU A 48 -9.25 -40.94 7.69
CA LEU A 48 -9.16 -39.71 8.48
C LEU A 48 -9.63 -38.45 7.72
N PHE A 49 -9.18 -38.24 6.48
CA PHE A 49 -9.25 -36.93 5.81
C PHE A 49 -9.79 -36.98 4.37
N ASP A 50 -10.33 -38.11 3.91
CA ASP A 50 -10.76 -38.30 2.50
C ASP A 50 -9.61 -38.13 1.48
N LYS A 51 -8.34 -38.22 1.91
CA LYS A 51 -7.15 -38.05 1.05
C LYS A 51 -6.40 -39.34 0.76
N ASP A 52 -5.64 -39.36 -0.34
CA ASP A 52 -4.56 -40.32 -0.55
C ASP A 52 -3.19 -39.77 -0.12
N SER A 53 -2.15 -40.61 -0.20
CA SER A 53 -0.74 -40.25 0.09
C SER A 53 -0.15 -39.16 -0.80
N SER A 54 -0.87 -38.73 -1.85
CA SER A 54 -0.52 -37.61 -2.74
C SER A 54 -1.40 -36.37 -2.48
N ASP A 55 -2.09 -36.33 -1.34
CA ASP A 55 -3.03 -35.27 -0.89
C ASP A 55 -4.25 -35.04 -1.82
N ARG A 56 -4.60 -36.02 -2.67
CA ARG A 56 -5.76 -35.92 -3.57
C ARG A 56 -7.02 -36.40 -2.86
N SER A 57 -8.10 -35.62 -2.96
CA SER A 57 -9.46 -36.03 -2.53
C SER A 57 -10.24 -36.78 -3.62
N LYS A 58 -9.73 -36.80 -4.86
CA LYS A 58 -10.32 -37.51 -6.00
C LYS A 58 -9.36 -38.58 -6.49
N PHE A 59 -9.59 -39.81 -6.05
CA PHE A 59 -8.86 -41.01 -6.50
C PHE A 59 -9.81 -42.21 -6.54
N ALA A 60 -9.42 -43.26 -7.26
CA ALA A 60 -10.22 -44.49 -7.34
C ALA A 60 -10.13 -45.27 -6.01
N ILE A 61 -11.24 -45.36 -5.27
CA ILE A 61 -11.45 -46.24 -4.11
C ILE A 61 -11.78 -47.68 -4.57
N LYS A 62 -12.58 -47.76 -5.64
CA LYS A 62 -13.07 -48.99 -6.27
C LYS A 62 -11.97 -49.75 -7.00
N ASN A 63 -12.21 -51.02 -7.30
CA ASN A 63 -11.33 -51.81 -8.15
C ASN A 63 -11.47 -51.35 -9.62
N THR A 64 -10.34 -51.02 -10.23
CA THR A 64 -10.22 -50.55 -11.63
C THR A 64 -9.90 -51.67 -12.62
N VAL A 65 -9.55 -52.86 -12.15
CA VAL A 65 -9.18 -54.03 -12.97
C VAL A 65 -10.32 -55.05 -12.97
N ASP A 66 -10.76 -55.49 -11.78
CA ASP A 66 -11.87 -56.41 -11.60
C ASP A 66 -13.09 -55.65 -11.06
N THR A 67 -13.86 -55.06 -11.98
CA THR A 67 -15.03 -54.25 -11.65
C THR A 67 -16.19 -55.06 -11.06
N SER A 68 -16.15 -56.39 -11.13
CA SER A 68 -17.18 -57.24 -10.49
C SER A 68 -17.20 -57.09 -8.96
N LEU A 69 -16.05 -56.72 -8.38
CA LEU A 69 -15.86 -56.51 -6.94
C LEU A 69 -16.43 -55.16 -6.45
N ASN A 70 -16.81 -54.25 -7.35
CA ASN A 70 -17.28 -52.91 -6.96
C ASN A 70 -18.67 -52.90 -6.30
N ARG A 71 -19.40 -54.01 -6.39
CA ARG A 71 -20.65 -54.25 -5.65
C ARG A 71 -20.43 -54.60 -4.18
N ALA A 72 -19.22 -54.97 -3.78
CA ALA A 72 -18.91 -55.27 -2.40
C ALA A 72 -18.59 -53.97 -1.64
N ASP A 73 -18.84 -53.97 -0.33
CA ASP A 73 -18.46 -52.86 0.54
C ASP A 73 -16.93 -52.67 0.52
N HIS A 74 -16.49 -51.43 0.30
CA HIS A 74 -15.09 -51.00 0.41
C HIS A 74 -14.90 -50.40 1.80
N GLU A 75 -14.29 -51.15 2.71
CA GLU A 75 -14.18 -50.80 4.13
C GLU A 75 -12.73 -50.52 4.52
N VAL A 76 -12.55 -49.46 5.31
CA VAL A 76 -11.35 -49.24 6.11
C VAL A 76 -11.76 -49.04 7.57
N LYS A 77 -11.17 -49.83 8.48
CA LYS A 77 -11.33 -49.72 9.93
C LYS A 77 -9.95 -49.59 10.58
N ALA A 78 -9.77 -48.56 11.41
CA ALA A 78 -8.58 -48.38 12.23
C ALA A 78 -8.94 -48.39 13.71
N SER A 79 -8.16 -49.12 14.49
CA SER A 79 -8.10 -49.01 15.95
C SER A 79 -6.85 -48.22 16.31
N LEU A 80 -7.05 -47.18 17.12
CA LEU A 80 -6.08 -46.17 17.48
C LEU A 80 -5.94 -46.13 19.01
N LEU A 81 -4.76 -45.77 19.49
CA LEU A 81 -4.54 -45.37 20.87
C LEU A 81 -4.17 -43.89 20.87
N VAL A 82 -5.00 -43.04 21.50
CA VAL A 82 -4.76 -41.59 21.58
C VAL A 82 -4.72 -41.18 23.04
N ASP A 83 -3.54 -40.79 23.53
CA ASP A 83 -3.26 -40.53 24.95
C ASP A 83 -3.79 -41.63 25.89
N GLY A 84 -3.50 -42.88 25.53
CA GLY A 84 -3.89 -44.07 26.29
C GLY A 84 -5.38 -44.44 26.17
N ARG A 85 -6.18 -43.71 25.38
CA ARG A 85 -7.60 -44.01 25.14
C ARG A 85 -7.78 -44.71 23.81
N SER A 86 -8.45 -45.86 23.82
CA SER A 86 -8.80 -46.58 22.59
C SER A 86 -9.86 -45.83 21.79
N LEU A 87 -9.59 -45.62 20.51
CA LEU A 87 -10.51 -45.02 19.53
C LEU A 87 -10.62 -45.94 18.32
N THR A 88 -11.83 -46.31 17.94
CA THR A 88 -12.08 -47.09 16.73
C THR A 88 -12.82 -46.25 15.69
N LEU A 89 -12.21 -46.09 14.53
CA LEU A 89 -12.79 -45.39 13.38
C LEU A 89 -13.06 -46.40 12.28
N LYS A 90 -14.24 -46.35 11.67
CA LYS A 90 -14.56 -47.16 10.49
C LYS A 90 -15.29 -46.32 9.45
N LYS A 91 -14.95 -46.56 8.19
CA LYS A 91 -15.56 -45.92 7.03
C LYS A 91 -15.83 -46.97 5.97
N VAL A 92 -17.07 -47.01 5.50
CA VAL A 92 -17.54 -47.94 4.46
C VAL A 92 -17.99 -47.12 3.26
N TYR A 93 -17.39 -47.36 2.11
CA TYR A 93 -17.82 -46.79 0.83
C TYR A 93 -18.46 -47.90 0.01
N ARG A 94 -19.69 -47.69 -0.44
CA ARG A 94 -20.47 -48.74 -1.12
C ARG A 94 -21.37 -48.21 -2.20
N GLU A 95 -21.76 -49.11 -3.08
CA GLU A 95 -22.77 -48.88 -4.09
C GLU A 95 -24.18 -49.12 -3.50
N VAL A 96 -25.09 -48.18 -3.75
CA VAL A 96 -26.51 -48.32 -3.38
C VAL A 96 -27.26 -48.98 -4.55
N TRP A 97 -27.78 -50.20 -4.30
CA TRP A 97 -28.47 -51.13 -5.23
C TRP A 97 -29.78 -51.70 -4.62
N GLU A 98 -30.60 -52.42 -5.43
CA GLU A 98 -32.06 -52.32 -5.25
C GLU A 98 -33.09 -53.50 -5.58
N LYS A 99 -34.14 -53.85 -4.74
CA LYS A 99 -35.33 -54.76 -5.07
C LYS A 99 -36.74 -54.69 -4.28
N LYS A 100 -37.82 -54.10 -4.86
CA LYS A 100 -39.22 -53.74 -4.41
C LYS A 100 -40.37 -54.65 -4.94
N ARG A 101 -41.19 -54.17 -5.91
CA ARG A 101 -42.39 -54.68 -6.62
C ARG A 101 -42.49 -53.97 -7.99
N GLY A 102 -42.15 -54.63 -9.09
CA GLY A 102 -42.22 -54.09 -10.46
C GLY A 102 -41.19 -54.60 -11.48
N SER A 103 -39.91 -54.77 -11.12
CA SER A 103 -38.83 -55.38 -11.95
C SER A 103 -37.75 -56.08 -11.11
N ASP A 104 -37.52 -57.36 -11.28
CA ASP A 104 -36.76 -58.16 -10.31
C ASP A 104 -35.25 -57.87 -10.18
N THR A 105 -34.71 -57.03 -11.04
CA THR A 105 -33.28 -56.68 -11.12
C THR A 105 -32.92 -55.40 -10.35
N ALA A 106 -31.77 -55.44 -9.68
CA ALA A 106 -31.16 -54.28 -9.04
C ALA A 106 -30.32 -53.47 -10.04
N VAL A 107 -30.56 -52.17 -10.11
CA VAL A 107 -29.67 -51.19 -10.77
C VAL A 107 -29.00 -50.31 -9.72
N PHE A 108 -27.87 -49.73 -10.08
CA PHE A 108 -27.06 -48.82 -9.28
C PHE A 108 -27.65 -47.41 -9.31
N THR A 109 -27.82 -46.80 -8.13
CA THR A 109 -28.38 -45.44 -8.02
C THR A 109 -27.31 -44.41 -7.66
N LYS A 110 -26.49 -44.69 -6.64
CA LYS A 110 -25.42 -43.79 -6.18
C LYS A 110 -24.36 -44.54 -5.39
N ASN A 111 -23.21 -43.91 -5.18
CA ASN A 111 -22.30 -44.32 -4.11
C ASN A 111 -22.67 -43.58 -2.82
N GLU A 112 -22.47 -44.22 -1.67
CA GLU A 112 -22.55 -43.57 -0.36
C GLU A 112 -21.36 -43.95 0.52
N ALA A 113 -21.07 -43.09 1.49
CA ALA A 113 -20.09 -43.34 2.55
C ALA A 113 -20.79 -43.37 3.90
N GLN A 114 -20.52 -44.41 4.68
CA GLN A 114 -21.01 -44.59 6.06
C GLN A 114 -19.84 -44.45 7.03
N TYR A 115 -20.04 -43.70 8.11
CA TYR A 115 -19.02 -43.34 9.08
C TYR A 115 -19.39 -43.91 10.45
N TYR A 116 -18.40 -44.40 11.17
CA TYR A 116 -18.57 -45.03 12.48
C TYR A 116 -17.48 -44.54 13.44
N TRP A 117 -17.91 -44.06 14.61
CA TRP A 117 -17.05 -43.60 15.70
C TRP A 117 -17.28 -44.51 16.92
N ASN A 118 -16.25 -45.24 17.35
CA ASN A 118 -16.36 -46.33 18.33
C ASN A 118 -17.51 -47.29 18.00
N ASP A 119 -17.50 -47.78 16.76
CA ASP A 119 -18.52 -48.65 16.15
C ASP A 119 -19.97 -48.11 16.15
N THR A 120 -20.18 -46.86 16.59
CA THR A 120 -21.48 -46.15 16.54
C THR A 120 -21.61 -45.37 15.23
N PRO A 121 -22.69 -45.56 14.44
CA PRO A 121 -22.90 -44.80 13.21
C PRO A 121 -23.00 -43.29 13.46
N CYS A 122 -22.35 -42.49 12.62
CA CYS A 122 -22.44 -41.03 12.63
C CYS A 122 -22.53 -40.47 11.20
N ASN A 123 -22.91 -39.19 11.08
CA ASN A 123 -22.91 -38.50 9.80
C ASN A 123 -21.50 -37.94 9.48
N MET A 124 -21.26 -37.63 8.20
CA MET A 124 -19.97 -37.12 7.71
C MET A 124 -19.47 -35.88 8.46
N GLY A 125 -20.36 -34.91 8.76
CA GLY A 125 -19.98 -33.67 9.43
C GLY A 125 -19.60 -33.88 10.89
N ASP A 126 -20.34 -34.72 11.62
CA ASP A 126 -20.03 -35.12 12.99
C ASP A 126 -18.69 -35.88 13.07
N PHE A 127 -18.46 -36.83 12.15
CA PHE A 127 -17.18 -37.55 12.04
C PHE A 127 -16.00 -36.60 11.78
N GLN A 128 -16.15 -35.67 10.82
CA GLN A 128 -15.11 -34.69 10.48
C GLN A 128 -14.86 -33.67 11.59
N SER A 129 -15.91 -33.21 12.29
CA SER A 129 -15.75 -32.29 13.43
C SER A 129 -14.96 -32.96 14.55
N ARG A 130 -15.35 -34.17 14.97
CA ARG A 130 -14.66 -34.91 16.03
C ARG A 130 -13.20 -35.22 15.68
N LEU A 131 -12.88 -35.43 14.41
CA LEU A 131 -11.49 -35.55 13.96
C LEU A 131 -10.75 -34.21 14.01
N ALA A 132 -11.35 -33.11 13.58
CA ALA A 132 -10.72 -31.79 13.63
C ALA A 132 -10.48 -31.29 15.08
N ASP A 133 -11.38 -31.64 16.01
CA ASP A 133 -11.24 -31.40 17.44
C ASP A 133 -10.12 -32.25 18.07
N LEU A 134 -9.88 -33.45 17.54
CA LEU A 134 -8.81 -34.35 17.98
C LEU A 134 -7.45 -33.94 17.41
N ILE A 135 -7.36 -33.76 16.09
CA ILE A 135 -6.17 -33.24 15.40
C ILE A 135 -6.54 -32.57 14.06
N LYS A 136 -6.08 -31.33 13.88
CA LYS A 136 -6.28 -30.58 12.63
C LYS A 136 -5.49 -31.23 11.48
N GLU A 137 -6.13 -31.39 10.32
CA GLU A 137 -5.54 -32.02 9.12
C GLU A 137 -4.17 -31.42 8.73
N GLU A 138 -4.03 -30.10 8.76
CA GLU A 138 -2.77 -29.39 8.45
C GLU A 138 -1.64 -29.74 9.44
N VAL A 139 -1.96 -29.85 10.74
CA VAL A 139 -1.01 -30.28 11.78
C VAL A 139 -0.66 -31.76 11.59
N PHE A 140 -1.66 -32.62 11.39
CA PHE A 140 -1.44 -34.05 11.12
C PHE A 140 -0.48 -34.25 9.95
N LYS A 141 -0.66 -33.52 8.84
CA LYS A 141 0.22 -33.62 7.67
C LYS A 141 1.63 -33.11 7.93
N LEU A 142 1.78 -32.00 8.66
CA LEU A 142 3.08 -31.47 9.09
C LEU A 142 3.89 -32.48 9.92
N ILE A 143 3.22 -33.33 10.71
CA ILE A 143 3.85 -34.32 11.59
C ILE A 143 3.82 -35.77 11.06
N THR A 144 3.34 -36.02 9.84
CA THR A 144 3.29 -37.39 9.26
C THR A 144 3.77 -37.51 7.82
N SER A 145 3.83 -36.43 7.05
CA SER A 145 4.22 -36.48 5.63
C SER A 145 5.58 -35.82 5.41
N THR A 146 6.58 -36.63 5.03
CA THR A 146 7.96 -36.19 4.75
C THR A 146 8.08 -35.22 3.57
N LYS A 147 6.98 -35.04 2.83
CA LYS A 147 6.86 -34.15 1.67
C LYS A 147 6.05 -32.89 1.97
N TYR A 148 5.05 -32.95 2.85
CA TYR A 148 4.05 -31.88 2.98
C TYR A 148 4.66 -30.49 3.25
N PHE A 149 5.61 -30.40 4.20
CA PHE A 149 6.26 -29.13 4.50
C PHE A 149 6.98 -28.53 3.29
N ASN A 150 7.73 -29.32 2.51
CA ASN A 150 8.62 -28.81 1.46
C ASN A 150 7.99 -28.78 0.06
N GLU A 151 7.13 -29.75 -0.28
CA GLU A 151 6.55 -29.94 -1.60
C GLU A 151 5.12 -29.37 -1.72
N VAL A 152 4.39 -29.24 -0.61
CA VAL A 152 2.96 -28.82 -0.62
C VAL A 152 2.76 -27.41 -0.04
N LEU A 153 3.50 -27.02 1.01
CA LEU A 153 3.40 -25.67 1.55
C LEU A 153 4.19 -24.63 0.75
N THR A 154 3.56 -23.49 0.50
CA THR A 154 4.22 -22.28 -0.03
C THR A 154 5.35 -21.86 0.89
N TRP A 155 6.38 -21.21 0.34
CA TRP A 155 7.52 -20.73 1.14
C TRP A 155 7.07 -19.78 2.26
N THR A 156 6.02 -18.98 2.04
CA THR A 156 5.40 -18.13 3.06
C THR A 156 4.81 -18.94 4.22
N ARG A 157 4.01 -19.98 3.94
CA ARG A 157 3.42 -20.85 4.97
C ARG A 157 4.48 -21.67 5.71
N ARG A 158 5.56 -22.06 5.03
CA ARG A 158 6.76 -22.64 5.68
C ARG A 158 7.40 -21.64 6.63
N ARG A 159 7.66 -20.40 6.18
CA ARG A 159 8.22 -19.31 7.00
C ARG A 159 7.37 -19.09 8.25
N ASP A 160 6.06 -18.93 8.11
CA ASP A 160 5.12 -18.72 9.23
C ASP A 160 5.14 -19.85 10.26
N ALA A 161 5.32 -21.10 9.81
CA ALA A 161 5.46 -22.25 10.71
C ALA A 161 6.78 -22.19 11.49
N LEU A 162 7.90 -21.85 10.83
CA LEU A 162 9.22 -21.74 11.47
C LEU A 162 9.32 -20.53 12.41
N LEU A 163 8.71 -19.39 12.08
CA LEU A 163 8.68 -18.21 12.96
C LEU A 163 7.98 -18.51 14.29
N LYS A 164 6.95 -19.36 14.29
CA LYS A 164 6.31 -19.85 15.52
C LYS A 164 7.20 -20.76 16.37
N LEU A 165 8.24 -21.39 15.78
CA LEU A 165 9.26 -22.15 16.50
C LEU A 165 10.33 -21.23 17.12
N ALA A 166 10.63 -20.11 16.47
CA ALA A 166 11.65 -19.14 16.90
C ALA A 166 11.25 -18.39 18.17
N GLY A 167 9.95 -18.19 18.38
CA GLY A 167 9.40 -17.31 19.40
C GLY A 167 9.61 -15.82 19.06
N GLU A 168 9.23 -14.95 19.99
CA GLU A 168 9.54 -13.52 19.86
C GLU A 168 11.04 -13.27 20.04
N ILE A 169 11.60 -12.41 19.20
CA ILE A 169 13.01 -11.98 19.26
C ILE A 169 13.00 -10.51 19.71
N THR A 170 13.47 -10.27 20.93
CA THR A 170 13.49 -8.91 21.50
C THR A 170 14.66 -8.10 20.95
N ASN A 171 14.60 -6.78 21.08
CA ASN A 171 15.68 -5.91 20.59
C ASN A 171 16.98 -6.14 21.38
N GLU A 172 16.87 -6.39 22.68
CA GLU A 172 17.98 -6.65 23.61
C GLU A 172 18.77 -7.89 23.20
N GLU A 173 18.07 -8.97 22.82
CA GLU A 173 18.68 -10.23 22.37
C GLU A 173 19.49 -10.03 21.08
N VAL A 174 18.96 -9.24 20.14
CA VAL A 174 19.66 -8.86 18.91
C VAL A 174 20.90 -8.01 19.24
N ILE A 175 20.77 -7.02 20.12
CA ILE A 175 21.86 -6.13 20.54
C ILE A 175 23.00 -6.94 21.16
N VAL A 176 22.71 -7.85 22.09
CA VAL A 176 23.71 -8.74 22.71
C VAL A 176 24.43 -9.60 21.66
N THR A 177 23.72 -10.05 20.63
CA THR A 177 24.28 -10.91 19.57
C THR A 177 25.22 -10.15 18.62
N ILE A 178 24.98 -8.86 18.37
CA ILE A 178 25.82 -8.03 17.48
C ILE A 178 26.88 -7.21 18.20
N SER A 179 26.82 -7.11 19.53
CA SER A 179 27.72 -6.26 20.31
C SER A 179 28.89 -7.04 20.91
N ASP A 180 30.09 -6.77 20.44
CA ASP A 180 31.27 -6.83 21.31
C ASP A 180 31.39 -5.51 22.09
N LYS A 181 32.02 -5.52 23.27
CA LYS A 181 32.04 -4.36 24.20
C LYS A 181 32.57 -3.06 23.58
N SER A 182 33.35 -3.14 22.51
CA SER A 182 33.89 -2.00 21.74
C SER A 182 32.87 -1.31 20.82
N THR A 183 31.72 -1.93 20.52
CA THR A 183 30.74 -1.44 19.54
C THR A 183 29.42 -0.94 20.13
N ILE A 184 29.15 -1.17 21.43
CA ILE A 184 27.91 -0.73 22.09
C ILE A 184 27.69 0.80 21.93
N ALA A 185 28.76 1.60 21.99
CA ALA A 185 28.70 3.05 21.79
C ALA A 185 28.35 3.49 20.35
N SER A 186 28.42 2.61 19.34
CA SER A 186 27.86 2.90 18.00
C SER A 186 26.37 2.59 17.87
N PHE A 187 25.79 1.76 18.76
CA PHE A 187 24.37 1.44 18.75
C PHE A 187 23.53 2.32 19.68
N ALA A 188 24.13 3.13 20.55
CA ALA A 188 23.44 3.89 21.60
C ALA A 188 22.24 4.73 21.10
N GLU A 189 22.37 5.44 19.97
CA GLU A 189 21.26 6.23 19.41
C GLU A 189 20.16 5.33 18.83
N LEU A 190 20.51 4.21 18.18
CA LEU A 190 19.52 3.22 17.73
C LEU A 190 18.75 2.61 18.91
N ILE A 191 19.45 2.25 20.00
CA ILE A 191 18.85 1.71 21.22
C ILE A 191 17.84 2.70 21.81
N LYS A 192 18.21 3.99 21.87
CA LYS A 192 17.31 5.07 22.31
C LYS A 192 16.06 5.16 21.42
N LEU A 193 16.22 5.19 20.10
CA LEU A 193 15.09 5.28 19.16
C LEU A 193 14.15 4.05 19.23
N LEU A 194 14.71 2.85 19.44
CA LEU A 194 13.93 1.62 19.64
C LEU A 194 13.15 1.64 20.97
N ASN A 195 13.76 2.16 22.04
CA ASN A 195 13.09 2.35 23.34
C ASN A 195 12.00 3.44 23.29
N GLU A 196 12.10 4.40 22.36
CA GLU A 196 11.05 5.37 22.03
C GLU A 196 9.93 4.77 21.14
N ASN A 197 9.93 3.45 20.91
CA ASN A 197 8.99 2.69 20.06
C ASN A 197 9.03 3.07 18.56
N LYS A 198 10.09 3.70 18.05
CA LYS A 198 10.24 3.90 16.60
C LYS A 198 10.57 2.58 15.90
N THR A 199 9.91 2.31 14.78
CA THR A 199 10.25 1.13 13.98
C THR A 199 11.53 1.36 13.16
N ILE A 200 12.21 0.27 12.80
CA ILE A 200 13.39 0.30 11.91
C ILE A 200 13.06 0.97 10.56
N GLU A 201 11.83 0.80 10.05
CA GLU A 201 11.41 1.44 8.80
C GLU A 201 11.23 2.95 8.94
N ASP A 202 10.67 3.41 10.05
CA ASP A 202 10.50 4.85 10.32
C ASP A 202 11.85 5.53 10.48
N ILE A 203 12.79 4.89 11.21
CA ILE A 203 14.16 5.37 11.35
C ILE A 203 14.83 5.48 9.96
N LYS A 204 14.73 4.44 9.10
CA LYS A 204 15.27 4.50 7.73
C LYS A 204 14.65 5.63 6.89
N LYS A 205 13.33 5.83 6.94
CA LYS A 205 12.62 6.90 6.21
C LYS A 205 13.04 8.29 6.71
N GLU A 206 13.05 8.49 8.03
CA GLU A 206 13.46 9.74 8.68
C GLU A 206 14.91 10.12 8.32
N TYR A 207 15.83 9.17 8.48
CA TYR A 207 17.26 9.40 8.26
C TYR A 207 17.60 9.58 6.78
N SER A 208 16.94 8.85 5.87
CA SER A 208 17.08 9.07 4.42
C SER A 208 16.70 10.49 4.01
N SER A 209 15.55 10.98 4.49
CA SER A 209 15.08 12.35 4.22
C SER A 209 16.02 13.42 4.80
N LYS A 210 16.44 13.26 6.06
CA LYS A 210 17.40 14.19 6.70
C LYS A 210 18.73 14.24 5.95
N LYS A 211 19.34 13.09 5.66
CA LYS A 211 20.61 13.02 4.92
C LYS A 211 20.51 13.68 3.55
N ARG A 212 19.42 13.48 2.80
CA ARG A 212 19.22 14.11 1.49
C ARG A 212 19.25 15.63 1.60
N ASN A 213 18.43 16.20 2.49
CA ASN A 213 18.34 17.64 2.67
C ASN A 213 19.66 18.25 3.16
N ILE A 214 20.40 17.54 4.03
CA ILE A 214 21.73 17.95 4.50
C ILE A 214 22.76 17.93 3.37
N LYS A 215 22.79 16.87 2.54
CA LYS A 215 23.72 16.77 1.39
C LYS A 215 23.44 17.86 0.35
N GLU A 216 22.18 18.08 -0.01
CA GLU A 216 21.75 19.17 -0.90
C GLU A 216 22.16 20.56 -0.36
N THR A 217 22.02 20.78 0.95
CA THR A 217 22.46 22.04 1.57
C THR A 217 23.99 22.20 1.54
N LEU A 218 24.73 21.13 1.87
CA LEU A 218 26.20 21.11 1.83
C LEU A 218 26.75 21.33 0.42
N GLU A 219 26.12 20.79 -0.63
CA GLU A 219 26.52 21.01 -2.03
C GLU A 219 26.42 22.49 -2.45
N HIS A 220 25.49 23.25 -1.86
CA HIS A 220 25.29 24.66 -2.18
C HIS A 220 26.14 25.65 -1.36
N ILE A 221 26.64 25.26 -0.18
CA ILE A 221 27.41 26.18 0.68
C ILE A 221 28.72 26.66 0.02
N PRO A 222 29.57 25.80 -0.59
CA PRO A 222 30.80 26.24 -1.24
C PRO A 222 30.57 27.27 -2.36
N ALA A 223 29.52 27.09 -3.16
CA ALA A 223 29.15 28.03 -4.23
C ALA A 223 28.73 29.40 -3.66
N ARG A 224 27.94 29.43 -2.57
CA ARG A 224 27.55 30.66 -1.88
C ARG A 224 28.75 31.37 -1.23
N ILE A 225 29.70 30.63 -0.67
CA ILE A 225 30.93 31.19 -0.12
C ILE A 225 31.79 31.80 -1.24
N ASP A 226 31.96 31.11 -2.36
CA ASP A 226 32.72 31.60 -3.52
C ASP A 226 32.09 32.86 -4.15
N GLU A 227 30.77 32.87 -4.32
CA GLU A 227 30.00 34.04 -4.78
C GLU A 227 30.18 35.25 -3.85
N LEU A 228 29.96 35.05 -2.54
CA LEU A 228 30.16 36.11 -1.54
C LEU A 228 31.61 36.60 -1.52
N THR A 229 32.59 35.70 -1.57
CA THR A 229 34.02 36.05 -1.58
C THR A 229 34.39 36.89 -2.80
N LYS A 230 33.86 36.56 -3.98
CA LYS A 230 34.03 37.34 -5.22
C LYS A 230 33.32 38.70 -5.20
N SER A 231 32.28 38.85 -4.38
CA SER A 231 31.53 40.10 -4.23
C SER A 231 32.18 41.11 -3.28
N ILE A 232 33.18 40.71 -2.48
CA ILE A 232 33.87 41.57 -1.52
C ILE A 232 34.73 42.63 -2.26
N PRO A 233 34.47 43.94 -2.08
CA PRO A 233 35.33 44.99 -2.63
C PRO A 233 36.73 44.99 -2.02
N GLU A 234 37.71 45.51 -2.77
CA GLU A 234 39.10 45.61 -2.32
C GLU A 234 39.23 46.46 -1.04
N LYS A 235 39.99 45.97 -0.05
CA LYS A 235 39.99 46.49 1.32
C LYS A 235 40.83 47.78 1.42
N GLN A 236 40.16 48.93 1.45
CA GLN A 236 40.78 50.25 1.53
C GLN A 236 41.08 50.69 2.98
N ASP A 237 42.01 51.65 3.15
CA ASP A 237 42.24 52.28 4.46
C ASP A 237 41.14 53.30 4.79
N PHE A 238 40.06 52.81 5.38
CA PHE A 238 38.92 53.61 5.80
C PHE A 238 39.27 54.71 6.83
N SER A 239 40.41 54.61 7.54
CA SER A 239 40.83 55.65 8.49
C SER A 239 41.28 56.92 7.76
N VAL A 240 42.03 56.76 6.67
CA VAL A 240 42.51 57.85 5.79
C VAL A 240 41.34 58.49 5.05
N ILE A 241 40.41 57.68 4.52
CA ILE A 241 39.21 58.16 3.81
C ILE A 241 38.32 59.01 4.73
N THR A 242 38.10 58.56 5.98
CA THR A 242 37.32 59.31 6.98
C THR A 242 37.96 60.66 7.32
N ALA A 243 39.30 60.72 7.44
CA ALA A 243 40.02 61.96 7.70
C ALA A 243 39.92 62.95 6.52
N ASN A 244 40.02 62.46 5.28
CA ASN A 244 39.89 63.27 4.07
C ASN A 244 38.46 63.81 3.88
N LEU A 245 37.43 63.01 4.15
CA LEU A 245 36.03 63.44 4.10
C LEU A 245 35.80 64.65 5.02
N LYS A 246 36.23 64.56 6.28
CA LYS A 246 36.07 65.63 7.27
C LYS A 246 36.77 66.94 6.85
N LYS A 247 37.91 66.84 6.15
CA LYS A 247 38.62 67.99 5.59
C LYS A 247 37.85 68.65 4.44
N LYS A 248 37.24 67.85 3.56
CA LYS A 248 36.48 68.31 2.39
C LYS A 248 35.10 68.87 2.75
N GLU A 249 34.44 68.32 3.77
CA GLU A 249 33.20 68.90 4.30
C GLU A 249 33.44 70.28 4.94
N ALA A 250 34.58 70.49 5.60
CA ALA A 250 34.97 71.81 6.12
C ALA A 250 35.27 72.83 5.01
N GLU A 251 35.90 72.39 3.91
CA GLU A 251 36.12 73.20 2.70
C GLU A 251 34.79 73.62 2.05
N LEU A 252 33.82 72.70 1.99
CA LEU A 252 32.48 72.96 1.46
C LEU A 252 31.74 74.04 2.29
N THR A 253 31.79 73.97 3.63
CA THR A 253 31.17 74.99 4.49
C THR A 253 31.78 76.38 4.31
N GLY A 254 33.08 76.50 4.04
CA GLY A 254 33.72 77.79 3.76
C GLY A 254 33.31 78.41 2.42
N ILE A 255 33.05 77.58 1.40
CA ILE A 255 32.54 78.06 0.10
C ILE A 255 31.11 78.59 0.25
N ASP A 256 30.27 77.94 1.06
CA ASP A 256 28.90 78.37 1.31
C ASP A 256 28.82 79.72 2.07
N GLU A 257 29.73 79.99 3.01
CA GLU A 257 29.81 81.31 3.67
C GLU A 257 30.22 82.45 2.72
N LEU A 258 31.02 82.16 1.69
CA LEU A 258 31.42 83.14 0.67
C LEU A 258 30.26 83.48 -0.28
N ILE A 259 29.51 82.46 -0.74
CA ILE A 259 28.32 82.65 -1.60
C ILE A 259 27.23 83.43 -0.85
N LEU A 260 27.06 83.20 0.46
CA LEU A 260 26.05 83.87 1.28
C LEU A 260 26.30 85.38 1.46
N ASN A 261 27.55 85.84 1.39
CA ASN A 261 27.89 87.26 1.56
C ASN A 261 27.73 88.09 0.28
N ALA A 262 27.91 87.49 -0.91
CA ALA A 262 27.68 88.17 -2.19
C ALA A 262 26.20 88.56 -2.41
N SER A 263 25.27 87.78 -1.87
CA SER A 263 23.83 87.92 -2.15
C SER A 263 23.08 88.95 -1.27
N LYS A 264 23.75 89.60 -0.30
CA LYS A 264 23.11 90.55 0.63
C LYS A 264 22.75 91.91 0.02
N ALA A 265 23.23 92.24 -1.18
CA ALA A 265 23.01 93.55 -1.81
C ALA A 265 21.71 93.68 -2.62
N LEU A 266 20.95 92.59 -2.85
CA LEU A 266 19.82 92.55 -3.81
C LEU A 266 18.43 92.36 -3.18
N GLN A 267 18.27 92.50 -1.87
CA GLN A 267 17.03 92.08 -1.18
C GLN A 267 15.86 93.10 -1.13
N VAL A 268 16.05 94.37 -1.50
CA VAL A 268 15.04 95.42 -1.25
C VAL A 268 14.07 95.67 -2.43
N LYS A 269 14.38 95.20 -3.64
CA LYS A 269 13.49 95.34 -4.83
C LYS A 269 12.76 94.06 -5.26
N GLN A 270 13.08 92.90 -4.67
CA GLN A 270 12.45 91.63 -5.04
C GLN A 270 11.07 91.39 -4.38
N THR A 271 10.69 92.17 -3.36
CA THR A 271 9.51 91.90 -2.52
C THR A 271 8.19 91.92 -3.29
N GLU A 272 7.97 92.90 -4.17
CA GLU A 272 6.71 93.04 -4.91
C GLU A 272 6.57 92.01 -6.05
N GLN A 273 7.66 91.68 -6.75
CA GLN A 273 7.67 90.59 -7.74
C GLN A 273 7.51 89.22 -7.07
N ARG A 274 8.11 89.03 -5.89
CA ARG A 274 8.01 87.78 -5.11
C ARG A 274 6.58 87.48 -4.68
N ASP A 275 5.76 88.49 -4.36
CA ASP A 275 4.36 88.28 -3.99
C ASP A 275 3.48 87.90 -5.20
N ILE A 276 3.75 88.47 -6.38
CA ILE A 276 3.09 88.07 -7.64
C ILE A 276 3.53 86.65 -8.04
N GLN A 277 4.83 86.34 -7.94
CA GLN A 277 5.36 85.00 -8.18
C GLN A 277 4.85 83.97 -7.18
N GLN A 278 4.71 84.30 -5.88
CA GLN A 278 4.12 83.40 -4.90
C GLN A 278 2.65 83.10 -5.20
N LYS A 279 1.87 84.09 -5.67
CA LYS A 279 0.49 83.90 -6.14
C LYS A 279 0.43 83.02 -7.38
N ILE A 280 1.32 83.23 -8.35
CA ILE A 280 1.47 82.35 -9.52
C ILE A 280 1.81 80.93 -9.05
N PHE A 281 2.77 80.73 -8.15
CA PHE A 281 3.13 79.40 -7.61
C PHE A 281 2.04 78.75 -6.75
N SER A 282 1.16 79.50 -6.07
CA SER A 282 -0.01 78.90 -5.41
C SER A 282 -1.07 78.47 -6.42
N LEU A 283 -1.36 79.29 -7.42
CA LEU A 283 -2.33 78.98 -8.46
C LEU A 283 -1.85 77.85 -9.38
N GLN A 284 -0.55 77.79 -9.70
CA GLN A 284 0.07 76.67 -10.44
C GLN A 284 -0.04 75.36 -9.65
N ARG A 285 0.24 75.37 -8.35
CA ARG A 285 0.02 74.19 -7.49
C ARG A 285 -1.45 73.78 -7.41
N GLU A 286 -2.38 74.73 -7.56
CA GLU A 286 -3.82 74.43 -7.64
C GLU A 286 -4.20 73.82 -9.00
N LEU A 287 -3.65 74.32 -10.12
CA LEU A 287 -3.79 73.67 -11.44
C LEU A 287 -3.20 72.25 -11.44
N ASP A 288 -1.99 72.07 -10.91
CA ASP A 288 -1.35 70.77 -10.79
C ASP A 288 -2.16 69.82 -9.91
N SER A 289 -2.74 70.33 -8.81
CA SER A 289 -3.66 69.56 -7.95
C SER A 289 -4.92 69.13 -8.72
N ILE A 290 -5.60 70.05 -9.42
CA ILE A 290 -6.78 69.75 -10.25
C ILE A 290 -6.43 68.73 -11.33
N LYS A 291 -5.33 68.93 -12.06
CA LYS A 291 -4.85 68.04 -13.12
C LYS A 291 -4.47 66.65 -12.60
N ASN A 292 -3.83 66.57 -11.43
CA ASN A 292 -3.50 65.30 -10.79
C ASN A 292 -4.74 64.58 -10.25
N ASN A 293 -5.73 65.31 -9.73
CA ASN A 293 -7.01 64.73 -9.30
C ASN A 293 -7.78 64.17 -10.50
N LEU A 294 -7.94 64.94 -11.58
CA LEU A 294 -8.56 64.46 -12.84
C LEU A 294 -7.79 63.25 -13.42
N LYS A 295 -6.45 63.27 -13.41
CA LYS A 295 -5.64 62.12 -13.83
C LYS A 295 -5.85 60.91 -12.91
N THR A 296 -6.02 61.12 -11.61
CA THR A 296 -6.29 60.05 -10.63
C THR A 296 -7.69 59.47 -10.85
N GLU A 297 -8.70 60.30 -11.09
CA GLU A 297 -10.07 59.87 -11.40
C GLU A 297 -10.11 59.04 -12.70
N ILE A 298 -9.42 59.47 -13.76
CA ILE A 298 -9.28 58.72 -15.02
C ILE A 298 -8.60 57.36 -14.78
N LEU A 299 -7.47 57.33 -14.07
CA LEU A 299 -6.73 56.09 -13.77
C LEU A 299 -7.50 55.17 -12.82
N GLN A 300 -8.32 55.72 -11.92
CA GLN A 300 -9.16 54.96 -11.00
C GLN A 300 -10.39 54.38 -11.71
N ALA A 301 -10.97 55.11 -12.67
CA ALA A 301 -11.99 54.58 -13.58
C ALA A 301 -11.43 53.44 -14.45
N ASP A 302 -10.24 53.63 -15.04
CA ASP A 302 -9.55 52.57 -15.81
C ASP A 302 -9.32 51.31 -14.96
N LYS A 303 -8.81 51.49 -13.73
CA LYS A 303 -8.59 50.39 -12.79
C LYS A 303 -9.89 49.68 -12.41
N THR A 304 -10.96 50.42 -12.16
CA THR A 304 -12.26 49.85 -11.77
C THR A 304 -12.85 49.03 -12.92
N GLY A 305 -12.83 49.56 -14.15
CA GLY A 305 -13.29 48.83 -15.35
C GLY A 305 -12.53 47.54 -15.62
N VAL A 306 -11.20 47.53 -15.43
CA VAL A 306 -10.40 46.29 -15.50
C VAL A 306 -10.79 45.31 -14.38
N GLN A 307 -10.94 45.79 -13.14
CA GLN A 307 -11.33 44.95 -12.01
C GLN A 307 -12.73 44.32 -12.18
N ASP A 308 -13.69 45.05 -12.75
CA ASP A 308 -15.03 44.55 -13.03
C ASP A 308 -15.00 43.47 -14.14
N ILE A 309 -14.23 43.70 -15.21
CA ILE A 309 -14.00 42.72 -16.28
C ILE A 309 -13.32 41.44 -15.74
N ASP A 310 -12.29 41.58 -14.90
CA ASP A 310 -11.61 40.44 -14.27
C ASP A 310 -12.54 39.67 -13.32
N THR A 311 -13.41 40.37 -12.60
CA THR A 311 -14.41 39.77 -11.70
C THR A 311 -15.48 38.99 -12.46
N ALA A 312 -15.97 39.53 -13.58
CA ALA A 312 -16.89 38.83 -14.48
C ALA A 312 -16.22 37.60 -15.13
N ASN A 313 -14.99 37.74 -15.66
CA ASN A 313 -14.19 36.62 -16.18
C ASN A 313 -13.98 35.51 -15.12
N ALA A 314 -13.65 35.87 -13.88
CA ALA A 314 -13.48 34.93 -12.78
C ALA A 314 -14.79 34.21 -12.41
N THR A 315 -15.92 34.91 -12.47
CA THR A 315 -17.25 34.35 -12.24
C THR A 315 -17.64 33.36 -13.34
N ILE A 316 -17.46 33.74 -14.61
CA ILE A 316 -17.64 32.84 -15.78
C ILE A 316 -16.77 31.60 -15.66
N LYS A 317 -15.50 31.74 -15.24
CA LYS A 317 -14.60 30.60 -15.02
C LYS A 317 -15.10 29.67 -13.91
N ARG A 318 -15.61 30.22 -12.81
CA ARG A 318 -16.23 29.46 -11.70
C ARG A 318 -17.48 28.70 -12.16
N LEU A 319 -18.37 29.37 -12.91
CA LEU A 319 -19.59 28.76 -13.45
C LEU A 319 -19.27 27.63 -14.43
N ASN A 320 -18.27 27.81 -15.30
CA ASN A 320 -17.80 26.74 -16.20
C ASN A 320 -17.23 25.51 -15.46
N TYR A 321 -16.51 25.69 -14.35
CA TYR A 321 -16.09 24.56 -13.50
C TYR A 321 -17.29 23.86 -12.83
N SER A 322 -18.26 24.62 -12.33
CA SER A 322 -19.50 24.09 -11.76
C SER A 322 -20.27 23.25 -12.79
N LEU A 323 -20.46 23.80 -13.99
CA LEU A 323 -21.10 23.13 -15.13
C LEU A 323 -20.38 21.84 -15.51
N THR A 324 -19.04 21.85 -15.52
CA THR A 324 -18.22 20.65 -15.79
C THR A 324 -18.43 19.57 -14.72
N SER A 325 -18.51 19.94 -13.44
CA SER A 325 -18.81 19.00 -12.36
C SER A 325 -20.19 18.37 -12.52
N ILE A 326 -21.23 19.21 -12.72
CA ILE A 326 -22.61 18.76 -12.88
C ILE A 326 -22.76 17.82 -14.09
N ILE A 327 -22.04 18.08 -15.19
CA ILE A 327 -22.01 17.18 -16.36
C ILE A 327 -21.41 15.81 -16.00
N ASN A 328 -20.34 15.76 -15.18
CA ASN A 328 -19.76 14.49 -14.72
C ASN A 328 -20.70 13.73 -13.77
N ASP A 329 -21.43 14.44 -12.92
CA ASP A 329 -22.45 13.85 -12.03
C ASP A 329 -23.61 13.26 -12.86
N ILE A 330 -24.12 14.01 -13.84
CA ILE A 330 -25.13 13.55 -14.82
C ILE A 330 -24.66 12.29 -15.55
N ASN A 331 -23.41 12.25 -16.02
CA ASN A 331 -22.84 11.08 -16.70
C ASN A 331 -22.77 9.86 -15.76
N THR A 332 -22.39 10.08 -14.50
CA THR A 332 -22.30 9.02 -13.46
C THR A 332 -23.67 8.46 -13.11
N VAL A 333 -24.68 9.32 -12.93
CA VAL A 333 -26.07 8.92 -12.66
C VAL A 333 -26.67 8.16 -13.86
N ASN A 334 -26.47 8.63 -15.09
CA ASN A 334 -26.90 7.90 -16.30
C ASN A 334 -26.26 6.52 -16.44
N ALA A 335 -24.97 6.38 -16.10
CA ALA A 335 -24.31 5.07 -16.08
C ALA A 335 -24.93 4.12 -15.03
N ASN A 336 -25.32 4.65 -13.85
CA ASN A 336 -26.03 3.88 -12.84
C ASN A 336 -27.44 3.46 -13.29
N ILE A 337 -28.23 4.37 -13.89
CA ILE A 337 -29.55 4.04 -14.47
C ILE A 337 -29.42 2.92 -15.50
N THR A 338 -28.44 3.04 -16.41
CA THR A 338 -28.14 2.02 -17.44
C THR A 338 -27.80 0.67 -16.81
N LYS A 339 -26.91 0.66 -15.80
CA LYS A 339 -26.51 -0.54 -15.06
C LYS A 339 -27.71 -1.22 -14.38
N TYR A 340 -28.53 -0.49 -13.63
CA TYR A 340 -29.64 -1.09 -12.90
C TYR A 340 -30.78 -1.53 -13.83
N ASN A 341 -31.02 -0.84 -14.95
CA ASN A 341 -31.92 -1.34 -15.99
C ASN A 341 -31.39 -2.61 -16.67
N GLY A 342 -30.08 -2.72 -16.93
CA GLY A 342 -29.46 -3.96 -17.41
C GLY A 342 -29.59 -5.13 -16.42
N LEU A 343 -29.48 -4.87 -15.12
CA LEU A 343 -29.73 -5.88 -14.07
C LEU A 343 -31.20 -6.31 -14.02
N ARG A 344 -32.15 -5.38 -14.17
CA ARG A 344 -33.59 -5.68 -14.25
C ARG A 344 -33.93 -6.53 -15.48
N GLU A 345 -33.30 -6.27 -16.62
CA GLU A 345 -33.47 -7.08 -17.83
C GLU A 345 -32.88 -8.49 -17.64
N ASN A 346 -31.72 -8.61 -16.99
CA ASN A 346 -31.18 -9.92 -16.62
C ASN A 346 -32.13 -10.71 -15.71
N LEU A 347 -32.73 -10.05 -14.70
CA LEU A 347 -33.72 -10.68 -13.83
C LEU A 347 -34.97 -11.17 -14.58
N ARG A 348 -35.40 -10.50 -15.65
CA ARG A 348 -36.47 -11.00 -16.55
C ARG A 348 -36.05 -12.30 -17.24
N LEU A 349 -34.87 -12.31 -17.86
CA LEU A 349 -34.32 -13.52 -18.50
C LEU A 349 -34.13 -14.69 -17.52
N VAL A 350 -33.83 -14.43 -16.25
CA VAL A 350 -33.77 -15.46 -15.20
C VAL A 350 -35.17 -15.89 -14.77
N PHE A 351 -36.13 -14.97 -14.67
CA PHE A 351 -37.54 -15.28 -14.39
C PHE A 351 -38.15 -16.18 -15.47
N ASP A 352 -37.92 -15.87 -16.74
CA ASP A 352 -38.40 -16.66 -17.88
C ASP A 352 -37.85 -18.09 -17.82
N LYS A 353 -36.54 -18.25 -17.59
CA LYS A 353 -35.90 -19.56 -17.35
C LYS A 353 -36.43 -20.32 -16.14
N ILE A 354 -36.98 -19.64 -15.14
CA ILE A 354 -37.66 -20.28 -14.00
C ILE A 354 -39.11 -20.65 -14.35
N ASN A 355 -39.73 -19.88 -15.24
CA ASN A 355 -41.08 -20.14 -15.74
C ASN A 355 -41.11 -21.31 -16.74
N GLU A 356 -40.04 -21.49 -17.52
CA GLU A 356 -39.77 -22.63 -18.41
C GLU A 356 -39.35 -23.91 -17.65
N ARG A 357 -39.20 -23.87 -16.32
CA ARG A 357 -38.91 -25.09 -15.55
C ARG A 357 -40.12 -26.01 -15.58
N GLU A 358 -39.92 -27.22 -16.07
CA GLU A 358 -40.86 -28.32 -15.94
C GLU A 358 -40.38 -29.31 -14.87
N LEU A 359 -41.33 -29.96 -14.18
CA LEU A 359 -41.02 -31.04 -13.26
C LEU A 359 -40.81 -32.34 -14.04
N VAL A 360 -39.59 -32.51 -14.55
CA VAL A 360 -39.18 -33.72 -15.26
C VAL A 360 -38.85 -34.81 -14.24
N TYR A 361 -39.71 -35.83 -14.17
CA TYR A 361 -39.43 -37.06 -13.43
C TYR A 361 -38.40 -37.89 -14.19
N LYS A 362 -37.27 -38.18 -13.54
CA LYS A 362 -36.20 -38.98 -14.15
C LYS A 362 -36.59 -40.45 -14.20
N GLU A 363 -36.03 -41.16 -15.18
CA GLU A 363 -36.41 -42.54 -15.44
C GLU A 363 -35.99 -43.45 -14.27
N GLY A 364 -36.98 -44.00 -13.57
CA GLY A 364 -36.74 -44.73 -12.33
C GLY A 364 -36.35 -43.85 -11.13
N GLU A 365 -36.80 -42.60 -11.06
CA GLU A 365 -36.77 -41.79 -9.83
C GLU A 365 -37.79 -42.31 -8.79
N PHE A 366 -38.85 -42.96 -9.26
CA PHE A 366 -39.84 -43.67 -8.44
C PHE A 366 -39.35 -45.07 -8.04
N ALA A 367 -38.17 -45.05 -7.42
CA ALA A 367 -37.34 -46.17 -7.01
C ALA A 367 -37.14 -46.10 -5.49
N CYS A 368 -37.70 -47.04 -4.72
CA CYS A 368 -37.21 -47.23 -3.35
C CYS A 368 -35.72 -47.53 -3.44
N SER A 369 -34.93 -46.95 -2.57
CA SER A 369 -33.48 -46.82 -2.73
C SER A 369 -32.65 -48.00 -2.22
N THR A 370 -33.31 -49.01 -1.64
CA THR A 370 -32.76 -50.37 -1.49
C THR A 370 -33.44 -51.29 -2.49
N CYS A 371 -34.23 -50.70 -3.42
CA CYS A 371 -35.61 -51.11 -3.80
C CYS A 371 -35.91 -51.22 -5.38
N GLN A 372 -35.68 -50.22 -6.27
CA GLN A 372 -35.79 -50.18 -7.78
C GLN A 372 -37.09 -50.69 -8.44
N ARG A 373 -37.30 -52.01 -8.49
CA ARG A 373 -38.49 -52.80 -8.93
C ARG A 373 -39.81 -51.93 -8.84
N PRO A 374 -40.31 -51.25 -9.90
CA PRO A 374 -41.33 -50.16 -10.05
C PRO A 374 -42.38 -49.64 -9.01
N LEU A 375 -42.30 -49.94 -7.71
CA LEU A 375 -42.99 -49.22 -6.59
C LEU A 375 -44.50 -49.42 -6.41
N GLU A 376 -44.95 -49.03 -5.21
CA GLU A 376 -46.35 -49.01 -4.82
C GLU A 376 -47.02 -47.70 -5.23
N ALA A 377 -48.22 -47.80 -5.80
CA ALA A 377 -48.86 -46.69 -6.51
C ALA A 377 -49.18 -45.52 -5.56
N THR A 378 -49.67 -45.83 -4.36
CA THR A 378 -49.86 -44.88 -3.26
C THR A 378 -48.58 -44.13 -2.89
N ASP A 379 -47.44 -44.82 -2.92
CA ASP A 379 -46.14 -44.25 -2.54
C ASP A 379 -45.53 -43.42 -3.68
N VAL A 380 -45.76 -43.84 -4.94
CA VAL A 380 -45.42 -43.04 -6.13
C VAL A 380 -46.22 -41.75 -6.16
N ASP A 381 -47.52 -41.83 -5.93
CA ASP A 381 -48.40 -40.66 -6.00
C ASP A 381 -48.14 -39.74 -4.80
N ALA A 382 -47.87 -40.27 -3.61
CA ALA A 382 -47.39 -39.50 -2.48
C ALA A 382 -46.03 -38.83 -2.75
N LYS A 383 -45.06 -39.54 -3.38
CA LYS A 383 -43.74 -38.97 -3.69
C LYS A 383 -43.81 -37.96 -4.83
N LYS A 384 -44.64 -38.16 -5.84
CA LYS A 384 -44.96 -37.17 -6.88
C LYS A 384 -45.57 -35.92 -6.25
N ALA A 385 -46.56 -36.07 -5.37
CA ALA A 385 -47.18 -34.94 -4.68
C ALA A 385 -46.17 -34.20 -3.77
N GLU A 386 -45.25 -34.90 -3.10
CA GLU A 386 -44.16 -34.30 -2.33
C GLU A 386 -43.18 -33.52 -3.24
N MET A 387 -42.76 -34.12 -4.36
CA MET A 387 -41.86 -33.50 -5.33
C MET A 387 -42.50 -32.31 -6.04
N GLU A 388 -43.76 -32.41 -6.43
CA GLU A 388 -44.56 -31.33 -7.00
C GLU A 388 -44.72 -30.19 -6.00
N LYS A 389 -45.04 -30.50 -4.74
CA LYS A 389 -45.08 -29.50 -3.67
C LYS A 389 -43.71 -28.84 -3.46
N ALA A 390 -42.62 -29.59 -3.42
CA ALA A 390 -41.27 -29.06 -3.26
C ALA A 390 -40.81 -28.21 -4.45
N PHE A 391 -41.13 -28.64 -5.67
CA PHE A 391 -40.87 -27.93 -6.93
C PHE A 391 -41.66 -26.62 -6.98
N ASN A 392 -42.96 -26.66 -6.67
CA ASN A 392 -43.82 -25.47 -6.60
C ASN A 392 -43.35 -24.50 -5.52
N VAL A 393 -43.03 -24.97 -4.31
CA VAL A 393 -42.46 -24.15 -3.23
C VAL A 393 -41.14 -23.49 -3.68
N LYS A 394 -40.23 -24.26 -4.31
CA LYS A 394 -38.95 -23.71 -4.78
C LYS A 394 -39.13 -22.71 -5.92
N ASN A 395 -40.00 -22.98 -6.90
CA ASN A 395 -40.25 -22.05 -7.99
C ASN A 395 -40.95 -20.78 -7.51
N VAL A 396 -41.85 -20.87 -6.52
CA VAL A 396 -42.44 -19.69 -5.86
C VAL A 396 -41.35 -18.90 -5.11
N ALA A 397 -40.48 -19.56 -4.34
CA ALA A 397 -39.40 -18.90 -3.62
C ALA A 397 -38.37 -18.22 -4.54
N ASP A 398 -37.93 -18.89 -5.61
CA ASP A 398 -37.02 -18.34 -6.61
C ASP A 398 -37.66 -17.15 -7.36
N LYS A 399 -38.95 -17.25 -7.73
CA LYS A 399 -39.70 -16.14 -8.36
C LYS A 399 -39.89 -14.96 -7.41
N GLU A 400 -40.15 -15.20 -6.12
CA GLU A 400 -40.34 -14.12 -5.13
C GLU A 400 -39.02 -13.42 -4.80
N LYS A 401 -37.91 -14.17 -4.71
CA LYS A 401 -36.57 -13.58 -4.60
C LYS A 401 -36.26 -12.62 -5.76
N ILE A 402 -36.56 -13.03 -6.99
CA ILE A 402 -36.38 -12.18 -8.19
C ILE A 402 -37.29 -10.95 -8.16
N ARG A 403 -38.51 -11.07 -7.64
CA ARG A 403 -39.41 -9.93 -7.44
C ARG A 403 -38.85 -8.93 -6.44
N GLU A 404 -38.30 -9.38 -5.31
CA GLU A 404 -37.68 -8.50 -4.32
C GLU A 404 -36.41 -7.82 -4.86
N GLU A 405 -35.50 -8.57 -5.51
CA GLU A 405 -34.33 -8.00 -6.17
C GLU A 405 -34.72 -7.00 -7.28
N GLY A 406 -35.76 -7.34 -8.06
CA GLY A 406 -36.31 -6.48 -9.12
C GLY A 406 -36.98 -5.20 -8.58
N LYS A 407 -37.68 -5.27 -7.45
CA LYS A 407 -38.20 -4.09 -6.72
C LYS A 407 -37.05 -3.22 -6.23
N GLY A 408 -36.01 -3.81 -5.64
CA GLY A 408 -34.83 -3.08 -5.17
C GLY A 408 -34.11 -2.34 -6.30
N TYR A 409 -33.91 -2.98 -7.45
CA TYR A 409 -33.32 -2.32 -8.62
C TYR A 409 -34.25 -1.29 -9.25
N ALA A 410 -35.57 -1.50 -9.26
CA ALA A 410 -36.52 -0.50 -9.73
C ALA A 410 -36.53 0.76 -8.83
N ALA A 411 -36.49 0.59 -7.51
CA ALA A 411 -36.36 1.69 -6.56
C ALA A 411 -35.05 2.48 -6.77
N LYS A 412 -33.94 1.78 -7.02
CA LYS A 412 -32.66 2.44 -7.38
C LYS A 412 -32.73 3.21 -8.69
N VAL A 413 -33.42 2.70 -9.71
CA VAL A 413 -33.63 3.45 -10.96
C VAL A 413 -34.42 4.74 -10.69
N VAL A 414 -35.51 4.69 -9.92
CA VAL A 414 -36.30 5.88 -9.56
C VAL A 414 -35.49 6.90 -8.74
N GLU A 415 -34.66 6.43 -7.81
CA GLU A 415 -33.74 7.28 -7.02
C GLU A 415 -32.73 8.02 -7.93
N TYR A 416 -32.13 7.32 -8.89
CA TYR A 416 -31.21 7.93 -9.85
C TYR A 416 -31.92 8.81 -10.89
N GLU A 417 -33.15 8.49 -11.30
CA GLU A 417 -33.97 9.34 -12.17
C GLU A 417 -34.35 10.66 -11.49
N ALA A 418 -34.63 10.64 -10.19
CA ALA A 418 -34.84 11.86 -9.40
C ALA A 418 -33.56 12.70 -9.29
N GLN A 419 -32.42 12.10 -8.96
CA GLN A 419 -31.12 12.79 -8.94
C GLN A 419 -30.76 13.37 -10.31
N LEU A 420 -31.05 12.65 -11.40
CA LEU A 420 -30.85 13.12 -12.76
C LEU A 420 -31.70 14.36 -13.08
N ALA A 421 -32.94 14.44 -12.57
CA ALA A 421 -33.77 15.62 -12.71
C ALA A 421 -33.19 16.83 -11.94
N GLU A 422 -32.75 16.63 -10.70
CA GLU A 422 -32.10 17.67 -9.87
C GLU A 422 -30.82 18.21 -10.52
N TYR A 423 -29.94 17.33 -11.02
CA TYR A 423 -28.72 17.75 -11.70
C TYR A 423 -28.99 18.44 -13.05
N ASN A 424 -30.02 18.02 -13.81
CA ASN A 424 -30.42 18.72 -15.03
C ASN A 424 -31.02 20.10 -14.74
N GLN A 425 -31.76 20.27 -13.65
CA GLN A 425 -32.23 21.59 -13.21
C GLN A 425 -31.04 22.48 -12.82
N SER A 426 -30.15 21.98 -11.96
CA SER A 426 -28.93 22.70 -11.56
C SER A 426 -28.05 23.10 -12.75
N LYS A 427 -27.97 22.23 -13.78
CA LYS A 427 -27.30 22.53 -15.05
C LYS A 427 -27.98 23.68 -15.80
N ALA A 428 -29.31 23.69 -15.87
CA ALA A 428 -30.07 24.76 -16.51
C ALA A 428 -29.90 26.10 -15.78
N ASP A 429 -29.93 26.08 -14.44
CA ASP A 429 -29.74 27.27 -13.61
C ASP A 429 -28.32 27.86 -13.80
N VAL A 430 -27.28 27.02 -13.75
CA VAL A 430 -25.88 27.45 -14.00
C VAL A 430 -25.68 27.95 -15.44
N LEU A 431 -26.36 27.38 -16.43
CA LEU A 431 -26.32 27.89 -17.81
C LEU A 431 -26.99 29.27 -17.95
N ALA A 432 -28.11 29.50 -17.27
CA ALA A 432 -28.78 30.80 -17.26
C ALA A 432 -27.95 31.88 -16.53
N GLU A 433 -27.27 31.52 -15.43
CA GLU A 433 -26.30 32.41 -14.78
C GLU A 433 -25.09 32.69 -15.68
N LEU A 434 -24.60 31.68 -16.40
CA LEU A 434 -23.48 31.83 -17.33
C LEU A 434 -23.82 32.78 -18.49
N GLU A 435 -24.97 32.59 -19.14
CA GLU A 435 -25.46 33.47 -20.22
C GLU A 435 -25.61 34.91 -19.74
N LYS A 436 -26.16 35.11 -18.54
CA LYS A 436 -26.29 36.42 -17.91
C LYS A 436 -24.92 37.08 -17.64
N GLU A 437 -23.94 36.32 -17.13
CA GLU A 437 -22.62 36.86 -16.83
C GLU A 437 -21.79 37.09 -18.12
N GLU A 438 -21.98 36.28 -19.16
CA GLU A 438 -21.39 36.51 -20.48
C GLU A 438 -21.96 37.77 -21.15
N ALA A 439 -23.26 38.03 -21.01
CA ALA A 439 -23.89 39.29 -21.43
C ALA A 439 -23.39 40.49 -20.59
N ASN A 440 -23.19 40.31 -19.28
CA ASN A 440 -22.56 41.32 -18.42
C ASN A 440 -21.12 41.63 -18.89
N LEU A 441 -20.30 40.60 -19.12
CA LEU A 441 -18.93 40.73 -19.62
C LEU A 441 -18.87 41.41 -20.99
N ALA A 442 -19.81 41.11 -21.90
CA ALA A 442 -19.93 41.79 -23.19
C ALA A 442 -20.23 43.29 -23.00
N THR A 443 -21.20 43.61 -22.14
CA THR A 443 -21.58 45.00 -21.80
C THR A 443 -20.42 45.76 -21.14
N LEU A 444 -19.69 45.12 -20.22
CA LEU A 444 -18.50 45.69 -19.58
C LEU A 444 -17.38 45.96 -20.60
N LYS A 445 -17.15 45.06 -21.56
CA LYS A 445 -16.16 45.25 -22.63
C LYS A 445 -16.56 46.30 -23.66
N GLU A 446 -17.86 46.46 -23.93
CA GLU A 446 -18.38 47.49 -24.83
C GLU A 446 -18.37 48.89 -24.17
N ASN A 447 -18.63 48.97 -22.86
CA ASN A 447 -18.44 50.21 -22.11
C ASN A 447 -16.95 50.54 -21.88
N TYR A 448 -16.09 49.52 -21.77
CA TYR A 448 -14.64 49.65 -21.61
C TYR A 448 -13.90 49.62 -22.96
N ILE A 449 -14.17 50.61 -23.81
CA ILE A 449 -13.40 50.84 -25.04
C ILE A 449 -12.15 51.67 -24.71
N THR A 450 -11.01 51.01 -24.44
CA THR A 450 -9.71 51.68 -24.25
C THR A 450 -8.75 51.53 -25.44
N PRO A 451 -8.81 52.46 -26.43
CA PRO A 451 -7.75 52.68 -27.40
C PRO A 451 -7.16 54.10 -27.37
N ARG A 452 -7.58 54.97 -26.44
CA ARG A 452 -7.12 56.37 -26.34
C ARG A 452 -6.12 56.58 -25.18
N PRO A 453 -4.99 57.26 -25.41
CA PRO A 453 -4.05 57.68 -24.37
C PRO A 453 -4.72 58.34 -23.15
N VAL A 454 -4.11 58.16 -21.98
CA VAL A 454 -4.54 58.85 -20.74
C VAL A 454 -4.39 60.37 -20.90
N GLU A 455 -3.35 60.80 -21.60
CA GLU A 455 -3.03 62.20 -21.88
C GLU A 455 -4.11 62.91 -22.72
N ASP A 456 -4.71 62.23 -23.71
CA ASP A 456 -5.78 62.81 -24.54
C ASP A 456 -7.07 63.01 -23.72
N ARG A 457 -7.43 62.01 -22.92
CA ARG A 457 -8.60 62.07 -22.01
C ARG A 457 -8.41 63.11 -20.90
N LEU A 458 -7.18 63.24 -20.41
CA LEU A 458 -6.82 64.28 -19.45
C LEU A 458 -6.89 65.68 -20.07
N HIS A 459 -6.53 65.84 -21.35
CA HIS A 459 -6.65 67.13 -22.03
C HIS A 459 -8.11 67.56 -22.17
N GLU A 460 -9.00 66.65 -22.58
CA GLU A 460 -10.45 66.91 -22.70
C GLU A 460 -11.10 67.21 -21.34
N ALA A 461 -10.73 66.48 -20.28
CA ALA A 461 -11.20 66.72 -18.92
C ALA A 461 -10.65 68.02 -18.29
N VAL A 462 -9.48 68.48 -18.74
CA VAL A 462 -8.88 69.76 -18.33
C VAL A 462 -9.53 70.93 -19.05
N ASP A 463 -9.73 70.83 -20.37
CA ASP A 463 -10.32 71.88 -21.20
C ASP A 463 -11.79 72.16 -20.82
N THR A 464 -12.51 71.15 -20.33
CA THR A 464 -13.90 71.27 -19.85
C THR A 464 -14.02 71.68 -18.37
N ASN A 465 -12.91 71.79 -17.63
CA ASN A 465 -12.93 72.16 -16.22
C ASN A 465 -12.94 73.69 -16.04
N GLU A 466 -14.12 74.25 -15.73
CA GLU A 466 -14.31 75.70 -15.54
C GLU A 466 -13.31 76.32 -14.56
N LYS A 467 -12.99 75.61 -13.47
CA LYS A 467 -12.06 76.08 -12.44
C LYS A 467 -10.60 76.07 -12.91
N TYR A 468 -10.19 75.09 -13.72
CA TYR A 468 -8.87 75.05 -14.35
C TYR A 468 -8.70 76.25 -15.30
N ASN A 469 -9.70 76.52 -16.13
CA ASN A 469 -9.66 77.61 -17.11
C ASN A 469 -9.64 79.01 -16.46
N ASP A 470 -10.41 79.23 -15.40
CA ASP A 470 -10.37 80.47 -14.61
C ASP A 470 -8.98 80.70 -13.98
N ILE A 471 -8.44 79.70 -13.27
CA ILE A 471 -7.12 79.80 -12.64
C ILE A 471 -6.01 80.01 -13.68
N ASN A 472 -6.07 79.35 -14.84
CA ASN A 472 -5.11 79.54 -15.93
C ASN A 472 -5.16 80.96 -16.52
N THR A 473 -6.35 81.57 -16.58
CA THR A 473 -6.55 82.97 -16.98
C THR A 473 -5.98 83.94 -15.95
N GLN A 474 -6.15 83.66 -14.66
CA GLN A 474 -5.56 84.43 -13.55
C GLN A 474 -4.02 84.36 -13.58
N ILE A 475 -3.44 83.18 -13.79
CA ILE A 475 -1.98 82.98 -13.94
C ILE A 475 -1.46 83.78 -15.14
N THR A 476 -2.10 83.68 -16.31
CA THR A 476 -1.69 84.40 -17.53
C THR A 476 -1.70 85.92 -17.30
N THR A 477 -2.70 86.42 -16.57
CA THR A 477 -2.82 87.83 -16.19
C THR A 477 -1.67 88.26 -15.27
N LEU A 478 -1.35 87.47 -14.23
CA LEU A 478 -0.25 87.75 -13.31
C LEU A 478 1.13 87.62 -13.96
N GLN A 479 1.31 86.67 -14.88
CA GLN A 479 2.56 86.47 -15.62
C GLN A 479 2.89 87.66 -16.53
N SER A 480 1.89 88.31 -17.13
CA SER A 480 2.08 89.51 -17.96
C SER A 480 2.68 90.73 -17.21
N GLN A 481 2.73 90.67 -15.87
CA GLN A 481 3.22 91.74 -15.01
C GLN A 481 4.72 91.61 -14.65
N ILE A 482 5.38 90.53 -15.08
CA ILE A 482 6.80 90.26 -14.79
C ILE A 482 7.64 90.54 -16.04
N LYS A 483 8.64 91.41 -15.93
CA LYS A 483 9.69 91.62 -16.93
C LYS A 483 11.03 91.11 -16.40
N ASP A 484 11.77 90.39 -17.24
CA ASP A 484 13.11 89.90 -16.91
C ASP A 484 14.14 91.04 -16.91
N GLU A 485 15.00 91.03 -15.89
CA GLU A 485 16.28 91.75 -15.87
C GLU A 485 17.42 90.76 -15.58
N THR A 486 18.60 91.06 -16.12
CA THR A 486 19.71 90.11 -16.31
C THR A 486 20.42 89.69 -15.02
N ALA A 487 20.81 88.40 -14.95
CA ALA A 487 21.49 87.81 -13.81
C ALA A 487 22.93 88.32 -13.60
N VAL A 488 23.36 88.31 -12.33
CA VAL A 488 24.75 88.57 -11.92
C VAL A 488 25.53 87.25 -11.93
N ASP A 489 26.72 87.27 -12.54
CA ASP A 489 27.59 86.11 -12.64
C ASP A 489 28.22 85.73 -11.28
N ASN A 490 28.00 84.49 -10.86
CA ASN A 490 28.60 83.82 -9.69
C ASN A 490 29.15 82.42 -10.06
N GLN A 491 29.31 82.14 -11.36
CA GLN A 491 29.54 80.80 -11.90
C GLN A 491 30.79 80.13 -11.29
N GLU A 492 31.87 80.89 -11.09
CA GLU A 492 33.15 80.38 -10.58
C GLU A 492 33.09 79.83 -9.14
N LEU A 493 32.20 80.36 -8.29
CA LEU A 493 31.98 79.85 -6.92
C LEU A 493 31.07 78.62 -6.91
N LEU A 494 30.07 78.58 -7.80
CA LEU A 494 29.17 77.45 -7.97
C LEU A 494 29.90 76.22 -8.53
N ASP A 495 30.81 76.40 -9.49
CA ASP A 495 31.63 75.34 -10.05
C ASP A 495 32.61 74.74 -9.03
N LYS A 496 33.24 75.59 -8.19
CA LYS A 496 34.08 75.14 -7.07
C LYS A 496 33.27 74.34 -6.03
N LYS A 497 32.06 74.80 -5.66
CA LYS A 497 31.16 74.04 -4.78
C LYS A 497 30.83 72.66 -5.37
N LYS A 498 30.49 72.61 -6.66
CA LYS A 498 30.13 71.37 -7.37
C LYS A 498 31.29 70.37 -7.40
N ALA A 499 32.52 70.83 -7.62
CA ALA A 499 33.72 69.99 -7.58
C ALA A 499 33.95 69.38 -6.18
N VAL A 500 33.96 70.20 -5.12
CA VAL A 500 34.17 69.72 -3.73
C VAL A 500 33.03 68.81 -3.28
N THR A 501 31.78 69.06 -3.70
CA THR A 501 30.64 68.16 -3.44
C THR A 501 30.88 66.79 -4.09
N SER A 502 31.31 66.75 -5.35
CA SER A 502 31.61 65.49 -6.04
C SER A 502 32.74 64.68 -5.39
N GLU A 503 33.74 65.34 -4.79
CA GLU A 503 34.80 64.69 -4.01
C GLU A 503 34.27 64.14 -2.66
N VAL A 504 33.41 64.89 -1.97
CA VAL A 504 32.73 64.46 -0.73
C VAL A 504 31.85 63.23 -0.99
N ASP A 505 31.08 63.23 -2.08
CA ASP A 505 30.19 62.13 -2.45
C ASP A 505 30.98 60.87 -2.85
N ALA A 506 32.10 61.02 -3.57
CA ALA A 506 33.00 59.91 -3.88
C ALA A 506 33.61 59.27 -2.62
N LEU A 507 34.04 60.08 -1.63
CA LEU A 507 34.57 59.59 -0.35
C LEU A 507 33.47 58.91 0.50
N LYS A 508 32.23 59.41 0.47
CA LYS A 508 31.08 58.76 1.10
C LYS A 508 30.72 57.43 0.44
N GLN A 509 30.78 57.37 -0.90
CA GLN A 509 30.57 56.14 -1.66
C GLN A 509 31.64 55.09 -1.31
N GLN A 510 32.92 55.48 -1.18
CA GLN A 510 33.98 54.58 -0.72
C GLN A 510 33.74 54.07 0.70
N LEU A 511 33.35 54.94 1.65
CA LEU A 511 33.04 54.52 3.03
C LEU A 511 31.85 53.55 3.12
N SER A 512 30.89 53.62 2.18
CA SER A 512 29.74 52.68 2.16
C SER A 512 30.16 51.21 1.95
N THR A 513 31.31 50.97 1.30
CA THR A 513 31.84 49.60 1.07
C THR A 513 32.27 48.91 2.36
N LYS A 514 32.64 49.65 3.41
CA LYS A 514 33.09 49.07 4.68
C LYS A 514 32.02 48.17 5.32
N ALA A 515 30.78 48.65 5.38
CA ALA A 515 29.66 47.89 5.94
C ALA A 515 29.31 46.65 5.10
N GLN A 516 29.53 46.72 3.78
CA GLN A 516 29.35 45.58 2.86
C GLN A 516 30.40 44.50 3.10
N ILE A 517 31.68 44.88 3.25
CA ILE A 517 32.77 43.95 3.58
C ILE A 517 32.53 43.27 4.93
N GLU A 518 32.21 44.03 5.98
CA GLU A 518 31.95 43.46 7.33
C GLU A 518 30.74 42.51 7.34
N ALA A 519 29.68 42.81 6.58
CA ALA A 519 28.53 41.93 6.42
C ALA A 519 28.86 40.64 5.64
N ALA A 520 29.64 40.73 4.57
CA ALA A 520 30.06 39.59 3.76
C ALA A 520 31.03 38.67 4.53
N GLU A 521 32.05 39.22 5.21
CA GLU A 521 32.97 38.48 6.07
C GLU A 521 32.22 37.73 7.19
N LYS A 522 31.22 38.38 7.82
CA LYS A 522 30.34 37.73 8.80
C LYS A 522 29.53 36.59 8.20
N ARG A 523 28.92 36.79 7.02
CA ARG A 523 28.07 35.78 6.38
C ARG A 523 28.87 34.56 5.91
N ILE A 524 30.10 34.76 5.42
CA ILE A 524 31.02 33.65 5.08
C ILE A 524 31.34 32.81 6.33
N LYS A 525 31.61 33.45 7.47
CA LYS A 525 31.88 32.74 8.73
C LYS A 525 30.67 31.94 9.23
N GLU A 526 29.46 32.50 9.12
CA GLU A 526 28.21 31.77 9.43
C GLU A 526 28.06 30.52 8.55
N LEU A 527 28.30 30.65 7.23
CA LEU A 527 28.23 29.52 6.29
C LEU A 527 29.28 28.43 6.57
N GLN A 528 30.49 28.80 7.00
CA GLN A 528 31.54 27.85 7.40
C GLN A 528 31.20 27.10 8.71
N GLU A 529 30.56 27.79 9.66
CA GLU A 529 30.06 27.16 10.89
C GLU A 529 28.88 26.23 10.61
N GLU A 530 27.98 26.62 9.69
CA GLU A 530 26.87 25.80 9.16
C GLU A 530 27.38 24.54 8.45
N GLU A 531 28.33 24.65 7.52
CA GLU A 531 28.98 23.54 6.81
C GLU A 531 29.56 22.50 7.78
N LYS A 532 30.29 22.98 8.80
CA LYS A 532 30.90 22.12 9.82
C LYS A 532 29.84 21.40 10.66
N SER A 533 28.77 22.09 11.06
CA SER A 533 27.67 21.51 11.85
C SER A 533 26.93 20.44 11.05
N LEU A 534 26.54 20.76 9.81
CA LEU A 534 25.84 19.85 8.89
C LEU A 534 26.68 18.61 8.56
N SER A 535 28.00 18.76 8.39
CA SER A 535 28.92 17.64 8.17
C SER A 535 29.00 16.70 9.38
N GLN A 536 28.96 17.24 10.61
CA GLN A 536 28.94 16.45 11.84
C GLN A 536 27.60 15.73 12.03
N GLU A 537 26.48 16.39 11.73
CA GLU A 537 25.15 15.78 11.76
C GLU A 537 25.06 14.63 10.74
N LEU A 538 25.52 14.85 9.50
CA LEU A 538 25.55 13.83 8.45
C LEU A 538 26.32 12.58 8.88
N ALA A 539 27.52 12.74 9.44
CA ALA A 539 28.33 11.63 9.91
C ALA A 539 27.65 10.84 11.04
N GLN A 540 26.90 11.51 11.92
CA GLN A 540 26.12 10.87 12.99
C GLN A 540 24.88 10.12 12.45
N LEU A 541 24.22 10.66 11.41
CA LEU A 541 23.12 9.97 10.71
C LEU A 541 23.61 8.71 10.00
N GLU A 542 24.73 8.78 9.27
CA GLU A 542 25.34 7.64 8.57
C GLU A 542 25.84 6.56 9.54
N LYS A 543 26.42 6.96 10.69
CA LYS A 543 26.78 6.03 11.78
C LYS A 543 25.57 5.26 12.33
N THR A 544 24.43 5.94 12.50
CA THR A 544 23.19 5.32 13.01
C THR A 544 22.53 4.43 11.94
N GLU A 545 22.62 4.78 10.67
CA GLU A 545 22.18 3.94 9.56
C GLU A 545 22.97 2.63 9.49
N PHE A 546 24.30 2.69 9.60
CA PHE A 546 25.14 1.50 9.71
C PHE A 546 24.75 0.64 10.92
N ALA A 547 24.45 1.26 12.07
CA ALA A 547 23.93 0.54 13.23
C ALA A 547 22.58 -0.15 12.94
N VAL A 548 21.68 0.49 12.19
CA VAL A 548 20.40 -0.10 11.74
C VAL A 548 20.64 -1.30 10.80
N GLU A 549 21.62 -1.23 9.90
CA GLU A 549 21.98 -2.34 9.02
C GLU A 549 22.53 -3.54 9.81
N GLN A 550 23.47 -3.31 10.73
CA GLN A 550 24.01 -4.37 11.58
C GLN A 550 22.93 -4.97 12.49
N PHE A 551 22.03 -4.15 13.04
CA PHE A 551 20.89 -4.64 13.83
C PHE A 551 19.93 -5.48 13.00
N THR A 552 19.59 -5.03 11.79
CA THR A 552 18.72 -5.77 10.86
C THR A 552 19.33 -7.14 10.54
N LYS A 553 20.62 -7.16 10.19
CA LYS A 553 21.37 -8.39 9.92
C LYS A 553 21.45 -9.30 11.14
N GLY A 554 21.75 -8.76 12.31
CA GLY A 554 21.79 -9.51 13.57
C GLY A 554 20.46 -10.15 13.92
N LYS A 555 19.34 -9.45 13.68
CA LYS A 555 18.00 -10.00 13.89
C LYS A 555 17.69 -11.15 12.94
N MET A 556 18.14 -11.05 11.69
CA MET A 556 18.03 -12.13 10.69
C MET A 556 18.88 -13.34 11.07
N ASP A 557 20.16 -13.12 11.39
CA ASP A 557 21.11 -14.18 11.76
C ASP A 557 20.69 -14.89 13.06
N LEU A 558 20.20 -14.16 14.07
CA LEU A 558 19.65 -14.71 15.33
C LEU A 558 18.36 -15.52 15.09
N MET A 559 17.51 -15.07 14.18
CA MET A 559 16.28 -15.78 13.79
C MET A 559 16.60 -17.11 13.10
N GLU A 560 17.52 -17.10 12.12
CA GLU A 560 17.98 -18.31 11.45
C GLU A 560 18.67 -19.27 12.44
N SER A 561 19.48 -18.77 13.38
CA SER A 561 20.09 -19.59 14.44
C SER A 561 19.05 -20.23 15.35
N ARG A 562 18.13 -19.43 15.94
CA ARG A 562 17.07 -19.94 16.84
C ARG A 562 16.21 -21.02 16.21
N ILE A 563 15.94 -20.89 14.91
CA ILE A 563 15.21 -21.89 14.15
C ILE A 563 16.09 -23.12 13.95
N ALA A 564 17.32 -22.95 13.44
CA ALA A 564 18.26 -24.06 13.22
C ALA A 564 18.54 -24.88 14.50
N ASP A 565 18.63 -24.25 15.67
CA ASP A 565 18.83 -24.91 16.97
C ASP A 565 17.66 -25.83 17.39
N LYS A 566 16.52 -25.81 16.68
CA LYS A 566 15.40 -26.74 16.88
C LYS A 566 15.47 -28.01 16.03
N PHE A 567 16.34 -28.07 15.02
CA PHE A 567 16.41 -29.17 14.04
C PHE A 567 17.77 -29.88 14.15
N LYS A 568 17.79 -31.20 14.00
CA LYS A 568 19.03 -31.99 14.18
C LYS A 568 19.87 -31.99 12.90
N HIS A 569 19.26 -31.82 11.73
CA HIS A 569 19.91 -32.03 10.43
C HIS A 569 19.57 -31.00 9.34
N VAL A 570 18.38 -30.40 9.37
CA VAL A 570 17.91 -29.38 8.43
C VAL A 570 18.26 -27.99 8.96
N LYS A 571 18.70 -27.12 8.05
CA LYS A 571 18.82 -25.67 8.28
C LYS A 571 17.87 -24.94 7.34
N PHE A 572 17.55 -23.69 7.64
CA PHE A 572 16.67 -22.88 6.82
C PHE A 572 17.35 -21.59 6.41
N LYS A 573 17.37 -21.33 5.11
CA LYS A 573 17.67 -20.01 4.56
C LYS A 573 16.36 -19.23 4.54
N LEU A 574 16.28 -18.17 5.35
CA LEU A 574 15.11 -17.33 5.55
C LEU A 574 15.28 -15.95 4.92
N PHE A 575 16.51 -15.58 4.55
CA PHE A 575 16.82 -14.32 3.90
C PHE A 575 17.75 -14.54 2.71
N ASP A 576 17.38 -14.05 1.54
CA ASP A 576 18.21 -14.09 0.34
C ASP A 576 18.98 -12.77 0.19
N ARG A 577 20.31 -12.88 0.12
CA ARG A 577 21.24 -11.73 0.04
C ARG A 577 21.58 -11.51 -1.43
N GLN A 578 20.97 -10.48 -2.02
CA GLN A 578 21.14 -10.13 -3.42
C GLN A 578 22.50 -9.51 -3.71
N VAL A 579 22.95 -9.60 -4.97
CA VAL A 579 24.27 -9.10 -5.42
C VAL A 579 24.45 -7.58 -5.22
N ASN A 580 23.34 -6.83 -5.21
CA ASN A 580 23.31 -5.39 -4.94
C ASN A 580 23.33 -5.04 -3.43
N GLY A 581 23.48 -6.02 -2.53
CA GLY A 581 23.39 -5.83 -1.07
C GLY A 581 21.96 -5.80 -0.52
N GLY A 582 20.93 -5.90 -1.37
CA GLY A 582 19.54 -6.03 -0.95
C GLY A 582 19.29 -7.35 -0.22
N VAL A 583 18.33 -7.36 0.71
CA VAL A 583 17.91 -8.58 1.40
C VAL A 583 16.41 -8.78 1.21
N VAL A 584 16.02 -9.96 0.75
CA VAL A 584 14.62 -10.34 0.51
C VAL A 584 14.26 -11.53 1.38
N GLU A 585 13.04 -11.55 1.94
CA GLU A 585 12.56 -12.71 2.69
C GLU A 585 12.38 -13.93 1.79
N CYS A 586 12.75 -15.10 2.29
CA CYS A 586 12.50 -16.38 1.63
C CYS A 586 12.23 -17.48 2.68
N CYS A 587 12.13 -18.72 2.22
CA CYS A 587 12.17 -19.91 3.07
C CYS A 587 12.59 -21.14 2.24
N GLU A 588 13.85 -21.53 2.37
CA GLU A 588 14.45 -22.66 1.67
C GLU A 588 15.10 -23.61 2.67
N SER A 589 14.64 -24.86 2.67
CA SER A 589 15.17 -25.91 3.54
C SER A 589 16.46 -26.47 2.95
N MET A 590 17.51 -26.52 3.77
CA MET A 590 18.86 -26.92 3.40
C MET A 590 19.24 -28.17 4.19
N TYR A 591 19.61 -29.25 3.52
CA TYR A 591 20.10 -30.48 4.16
C TYR A 591 21.54 -30.75 3.71
N LYS A 592 22.47 -30.83 4.66
CA LYS A 592 23.92 -30.96 4.38
C LYS A 592 24.47 -29.90 3.40
N GLY A 593 23.90 -28.68 3.43
CA GLY A 593 24.27 -27.57 2.56
C GLY A 593 23.63 -27.57 1.16
N VAL A 594 22.79 -28.56 0.84
CA VAL A 594 22.09 -28.67 -0.45
C VAL A 594 20.61 -28.25 -0.29
N PRO A 595 20.06 -27.39 -1.17
CA PRO A 595 18.63 -27.05 -1.17
C PRO A 595 17.71 -28.25 -1.36
N TYR A 596 16.56 -28.27 -0.69
CA TYR A 596 15.61 -29.38 -0.74
C TYR A 596 15.22 -29.85 -2.17
N PRO A 597 14.97 -28.97 -3.15
CA PRO A 597 14.64 -29.41 -4.52
C PRO A 597 15.72 -30.31 -5.15
N GLU A 598 16.98 -29.99 -4.87
CA GLU A 598 18.18 -30.66 -5.41
C GLU A 598 18.57 -31.93 -4.63
N LEU A 599 17.90 -32.23 -3.52
CA LEU A 599 18.15 -33.46 -2.75
C LEU A 599 17.67 -34.71 -3.52
N ASN A 600 18.46 -35.78 -3.39
CA ASN A 600 18.04 -37.12 -3.78
C ASN A 600 16.90 -37.64 -2.87
N THR A 601 16.23 -38.72 -3.26
CA THR A 601 15.08 -39.29 -2.55
C THR A 601 15.36 -39.55 -1.07
N ALA A 602 16.55 -40.09 -0.74
CA ALA A 602 16.95 -40.33 0.65
C ALA A 602 17.07 -39.03 1.45
N GLY A 603 17.73 -38.01 0.90
CA GLY A 603 17.87 -36.70 1.53
C GLY A 603 16.52 -35.99 1.73
N LYS A 604 15.59 -36.10 0.77
CA LYS A 604 14.22 -35.57 0.91
C LYS A 604 13.45 -36.22 2.04
N VAL A 605 13.55 -37.55 2.17
CA VAL A 605 12.93 -38.29 3.30
C VAL A 605 13.61 -37.93 4.63
N GLN A 606 14.94 -37.90 4.69
CA GLN A 606 15.70 -37.57 5.91
C GLN A 606 15.41 -36.14 6.40
N ALA A 607 15.40 -35.16 5.49
CA ALA A 607 15.02 -33.79 5.82
C ALA A 607 13.55 -33.67 6.24
N GLY A 608 12.65 -34.39 5.57
CA GLY A 608 11.23 -34.44 5.94
C GLY A 608 10.99 -35.03 7.34
N LEU A 609 11.74 -36.06 7.72
CA LEU A 609 11.63 -36.70 9.04
C LEU A 609 12.18 -35.83 10.17
N ASP A 610 13.31 -35.15 9.96
CA ASP A 610 13.85 -34.18 10.92
C ASP A 610 12.85 -33.02 11.16
N ILE A 611 12.19 -32.55 10.09
CA ILE A 611 11.13 -31.53 10.20
C ILE A 611 9.91 -32.06 10.95
N ILE A 612 9.45 -33.28 10.63
CA ILE A 612 8.35 -33.94 11.35
C ILE A 612 8.68 -34.04 12.83
N ASP A 613 9.88 -34.49 13.19
CA ASP A 613 10.28 -34.70 14.58
C ASP A 613 10.27 -33.38 15.35
N THR A 614 10.92 -32.33 14.84
CA THR A 614 10.90 -30.99 15.45
C THR A 614 9.48 -30.41 15.58
N LEU A 615 8.64 -30.55 14.56
CA LEU A 615 7.25 -30.06 14.61
C LEU A 615 6.37 -30.88 15.56
N SER A 616 6.61 -32.19 15.65
CA SER A 616 5.92 -33.08 16.60
C SER A 616 6.18 -32.65 18.04
N HIS A 617 7.44 -32.34 18.37
CA HIS A 617 7.82 -31.77 19.67
C HIS A 617 7.18 -30.41 19.91
N HIS A 618 7.16 -29.50 18.93
CA HIS A 618 6.54 -28.17 19.07
C HIS A 618 5.04 -28.22 19.33
N TYR A 619 4.30 -29.01 18.55
CA TYR A 619 2.86 -29.18 18.76
C TYR A 619 2.53 -30.06 19.99
N ASN A 620 3.52 -30.76 20.54
CA ASN A 620 3.34 -31.83 21.53
C ASN A 620 2.38 -32.90 21.01
N ILE A 621 2.55 -33.31 19.74
CA ILE A 621 1.77 -34.35 19.08
C ILE A 621 2.70 -35.24 18.26
N SER A 622 2.64 -36.56 18.45
CA SER A 622 3.24 -37.56 17.56
C SER A 622 2.16 -38.45 16.95
N ALA A 623 2.37 -38.88 15.71
CA ALA A 623 1.39 -39.62 14.91
C ALA A 623 2.07 -40.64 13.97
N PRO A 624 1.36 -41.63 13.39
CA PRO A 624 1.99 -42.71 12.63
C PRO A 624 2.50 -42.23 11.27
N ILE A 625 3.79 -42.42 11.02
CA ILE A 625 4.49 -42.02 9.80
C ILE A 625 4.62 -43.23 8.89
N PHE A 626 4.00 -43.16 7.71
CA PHE A 626 4.20 -44.14 6.65
C PHE A 626 5.32 -43.65 5.72
N ILE A 627 6.39 -44.44 5.60
CA ILE A 627 7.51 -44.13 4.71
C ILE A 627 7.43 -45.06 3.50
N ASP A 628 6.96 -44.53 2.37
CA ASP A 628 6.95 -45.27 1.09
C ASP A 628 8.33 -45.25 0.41
N CYS A 629 8.58 -46.25 -0.44
CA CYS A 629 9.88 -46.52 -1.07
C CYS A 629 11.05 -46.58 -0.06
N ARG A 630 10.83 -47.17 1.12
CA ARG A 630 11.80 -47.15 2.23
C ARG A 630 13.12 -47.83 1.90
N GLU A 631 13.14 -48.75 0.92
CA GLU A 631 14.38 -49.34 0.36
C GLU A 631 15.32 -48.32 -0.30
N SER A 632 14.79 -47.17 -0.73
CA SER A 632 15.58 -46.08 -1.33
C SER A 632 16.29 -45.20 -0.29
N VAL A 633 16.19 -45.55 1.00
CA VAL A 633 16.74 -44.78 2.13
C VAL A 633 17.60 -45.69 2.99
N THR A 634 18.86 -45.34 3.25
CA THR A 634 19.75 -46.19 4.06
C THR A 634 19.48 -46.08 5.56
N TRP A 635 19.25 -44.86 6.04
CA TRP A 635 19.01 -44.52 7.45
C TRP A 635 17.96 -43.41 7.56
N ILE A 636 17.22 -43.40 8.67
CA ILE A 636 16.23 -42.37 9.01
C ILE A 636 16.53 -41.79 10.40
N PRO A 637 16.26 -40.49 10.66
CA PRO A 637 16.39 -39.90 11.99
C PRO A 637 15.55 -40.63 13.05
N ASP A 638 16.05 -40.65 14.29
CA ASP A 638 15.31 -41.14 15.45
C ASP A 638 14.12 -40.22 15.75
N THR A 639 12.95 -40.81 16.02
CA THR A 639 11.71 -40.09 16.34
C THR A 639 10.80 -40.92 17.25
N ASP A 640 10.04 -40.25 18.11
CA ASP A 640 9.05 -40.87 19.01
C ASP A 640 7.78 -41.35 18.28
N SER A 641 7.58 -40.91 17.05
CA SER A 641 6.45 -41.28 16.19
C SER A 641 6.55 -42.74 15.72
N GLN A 642 5.40 -43.38 15.58
CA GLN A 642 5.31 -44.77 15.09
C GLN A 642 5.72 -44.84 13.62
N ILE A 643 6.71 -45.67 13.27
CA ILE A 643 7.22 -45.80 11.90
C ILE A 643 6.67 -47.04 11.20
N ILE A 644 6.07 -46.83 10.02
CA ILE A 644 5.56 -47.89 9.15
C ILE A 644 6.27 -47.81 7.80
N ASN A 645 7.29 -48.64 7.65
CA ASN A 645 8.18 -48.71 6.50
C ASN A 645 7.54 -49.57 5.39
N LEU A 646 7.28 -49.00 4.21
CA LEU A 646 6.84 -49.76 3.04
C LEU A 646 8.05 -50.07 2.16
N ILE A 647 8.40 -51.35 2.04
CA ILE A 647 9.67 -51.81 1.44
C ILE A 647 9.39 -52.68 0.22
N VAL A 648 10.00 -52.35 -0.92
CA VAL A 648 9.97 -53.20 -2.12
C VAL A 648 10.79 -54.46 -1.90
N SER A 649 10.14 -55.62 -2.01
CA SER A 649 10.77 -56.95 -1.99
C SER A 649 10.28 -57.79 -3.18
N PRO A 650 11.09 -58.02 -4.22
CA PRO A 650 10.67 -58.78 -5.40
C PRO A 650 10.21 -60.22 -5.12
N LYS A 651 10.66 -60.80 -4.00
CA LYS A 651 10.31 -62.15 -3.54
C LYS A 651 8.93 -62.21 -2.90
N ASP A 652 8.52 -61.17 -2.19
CA ASP A 652 7.26 -61.11 -1.44
C ASP A 652 6.08 -60.78 -2.38
N LYS A 653 5.48 -61.79 -3.01
CA LYS A 653 4.31 -61.62 -3.92
C LYS A 653 3.00 -61.27 -3.19
N LYS A 654 3.01 -61.25 -1.87
CA LYS A 654 1.94 -60.76 -0.98
C LYS A 654 2.60 -59.90 0.10
N ILE A 655 1.82 -59.05 0.76
CA ILE A 655 2.31 -58.25 1.87
C ILE A 655 2.76 -59.16 3.02
N ARG A 656 3.99 -58.94 3.50
CA ARG A 656 4.58 -59.57 4.69
C ARG A 656 4.93 -58.47 5.68
N VAL A 657 4.48 -58.60 6.92
CA VAL A 657 4.70 -57.62 7.98
C VAL A 657 5.68 -58.21 9.00
N GLU A 658 6.72 -57.44 9.32
CA GLU A 658 7.62 -57.67 10.45
C GLU A 658 7.49 -56.49 11.40
N THR A 659 7.06 -56.73 12.64
CA THR A 659 7.15 -55.73 13.72
C THR A 659 8.51 -55.86 14.39
N ALA A 660 9.20 -54.75 14.61
CA ALA A 660 10.43 -54.75 15.39
C ALA A 660 10.07 -54.96 16.88
N GLY A 661 10.25 -56.19 17.36
CA GLY A 661 10.04 -56.56 18.76
C GLY A 661 11.23 -57.37 19.27
N VAL A 662 11.92 -56.83 20.28
CA VAL A 662 12.91 -57.52 21.13
C VAL A 662 13.93 -58.37 20.38
N MET A 663 14.95 -57.72 19.81
CA MET A 663 16.27 -58.35 19.78
C MET A 663 16.91 -58.20 21.17
N ASP A 664 16.54 -59.10 22.08
CA ASP A 664 17.49 -59.54 23.10
C ASP A 664 18.60 -60.27 22.34
N THR A 665 19.72 -59.59 22.08
CA THR A 665 20.95 -60.24 21.64
C THR A 665 21.57 -61.00 22.81
N LEU A 666 20.94 -62.12 23.18
CA LEU A 666 21.67 -63.30 23.62
C LEU A 666 22.52 -63.76 22.43
N PHE A 667 23.76 -63.26 22.36
CA PHE A 667 25.01 -63.98 22.06
C PHE A 667 26.13 -62.94 21.91
N ASN A 668 27.28 -63.22 22.56
CA ASN A 668 28.50 -62.40 22.56
C ASN A 668 29.16 -62.32 21.18
#